data_AF-A0A949HN50-F1
#
_entry.id   AF-A0A949HN50-F1
#
_cell.length_a   1.000
_cell.length_b   1.000
_cell.length_c   1.000
_cell.angle_alpha   90.00
_cell.angle_beta   90.00
_cell.angle_gamma   90.00
#
_symmetry.space_group_name_H-M   'P 1'
#
loop_
_entity.id
_entity.type
_entity.pdbx_description
1 polymer ?
#
loop_
_entity_poly.entity_id
_entity_poly.type
_entity_poly.pdbx_seq_one_letter_code
_entity_poly.pdbx_strand_id
1 'polypeptide(L)'
;MNQTQKSYNACLEIARSSGSNFYRAFEFLRPDRRQAMTALYAFSRLADDATDNTPNPNSWDLQKWIQWLDSLDAETDFCPRLASIQQALADSVERFNIPRDLLHQILLGVDQDTNPWEVFGYKDLQAYMDRVASAVGLCCMAIWSNAGSPQVGTRAYRMGIHCGHAFQLTNILRDLVEDAQRGRMYLATEDLRRFGFERNQLIESLAINDPSIKAQRIQKSGNLPELMRIYTQRAAACYASGWGIYDAIDTDSKRMFSMIWNTYYQIFQKIQQNPWTPIHKRPSLSVFQKTKLYASHAFTPWFRRQASRSTIKTFDAKVQIQDTPHVAVVGGGLAGIRSAMHLAKHGCQVWLLESRNRLGGRVGSFSDSNSPQVVDYCQHVGMRCCHELVRWIQEIGQEDLWQEESTLWFRSNSGRRFSANAWPLPAPFHLSGLLLNWPDLKLVDRATIAWGLIQLIRTSPTKHFQELSAKDWLKNHRQTPNAINCFWNTILVSALGEQLDRITMGSVHKVIIDGFAATKDAFHLLVPKKSLSELVDQSSREQLEKQGVRIVQGKTVLGLTQNQNARWSLQIKSTAEPSIDLPDFDALVLAVPWHRLGDLLERNSTSLPEAHKSLIHEVKNLESAPITGVHTWWSKPWFSDPHAILINRLCQWIFPGPQDKLDPQNSNHNEHYYQIVISGSRDLPKGNSDEILRMVEADLQEAFPELRNSGAQMLRGKVVTDPQSVFSVQSGHQNARVESGLMGDQGLFLAGDWTATGWPATMEGALRSGSISASDVLLYVGRPADVCIEER
;
A
#
# COMPACT_ATOMS: atom_id res chain seq x y z
N MET A 1 -40.25 -28.93 2.61
CA MET A 1 -39.09 -28.03 2.85
C MET A 1 -38.65 -28.21 4.29
N ASN A 2 -37.36 -28.45 4.54
CA ASN A 2 -36.78 -28.46 5.89
C ASN A 2 -36.98 -27.07 6.54
N GLN A 3 -37.07 -27.01 7.87
CA GLN A 3 -37.36 -25.80 8.64
C GLN A 3 -36.36 -24.65 8.35
N THR A 4 -35.08 -24.97 8.16
CA THR A 4 -34.03 -24.01 7.74
C THR A 4 -34.36 -23.33 6.41
N GLN A 5 -34.87 -24.09 5.42
CA GLN A 5 -35.22 -23.52 4.11
C GLN A 5 -36.45 -22.60 4.19
N LYS A 6 -37.41 -22.90 5.07
CA LYS A 6 -38.53 -21.98 5.35
C LYS A 6 -38.00 -20.68 5.96
N SER A 7 -37.04 -20.77 6.89
CA SER A 7 -36.41 -19.61 7.51
C SER A 7 -35.67 -18.74 6.48
N TYR A 8 -34.92 -19.33 5.54
CA TYR A 8 -34.29 -18.57 4.45
C TYR A 8 -35.31 -17.88 3.53
N ASN A 9 -36.47 -18.49 3.29
CA ASN A 9 -37.54 -17.86 2.52
C ASN A 9 -38.14 -16.65 3.26
N ALA A 10 -38.32 -16.75 4.58
CA ALA A 10 -38.75 -15.62 5.41
C ALA A 10 -37.73 -14.47 5.36
N CYS A 11 -36.43 -14.77 5.44
CA CYS A 11 -35.38 -13.76 5.25
C CYS A 11 -35.49 -13.05 3.89
N LEU A 12 -35.79 -13.81 2.82
CA LEU A 12 -35.95 -13.25 1.48
C LEU A 12 -37.20 -12.37 1.35
N GLU A 13 -38.30 -12.71 2.03
CA GLU A 13 -39.51 -11.89 2.08
C GLU A 13 -39.26 -10.56 2.82
N ILE A 14 -38.53 -10.60 3.94
CA ILE A 14 -38.08 -9.40 4.66
C ILE A 14 -37.20 -8.54 3.73
N ALA A 15 -36.24 -9.17 3.04
CA ALA A 15 -35.35 -8.45 2.13
C ALA A 15 -36.11 -7.76 0.99
N ARG A 16 -37.11 -8.43 0.40
CA ARG A 16 -37.97 -7.89 -0.67
C ARG A 16 -38.89 -6.77 -0.19
N SER A 17 -39.40 -6.86 1.03
CA SER A 17 -40.32 -5.86 1.60
C SER A 17 -39.62 -4.59 2.09
N SER A 18 -38.29 -4.60 2.23
CA SER A 18 -37.49 -3.43 2.67
C SER A 18 -37.49 -2.23 1.71
N GLY A 19 -38.06 -2.34 0.50
CA GLY A 19 -38.05 -1.26 -0.50
C GLY A 19 -36.69 -1.00 -1.17
N SER A 20 -35.63 -1.70 -0.74
CA SER A 20 -34.29 -1.60 -1.31
C SER A 20 -34.07 -2.57 -2.45
N ASN A 21 -33.46 -2.12 -3.54
CA ASN A 21 -33.00 -3.01 -4.63
C ASN A 21 -31.68 -3.73 -4.30
N PHE A 22 -31.13 -3.54 -3.09
CA PHE A 22 -29.85 -4.09 -2.68
C PHE A 22 -29.83 -5.62 -2.69
N TYR A 23 -30.92 -6.28 -2.30
CA TYR A 23 -30.97 -7.75 -2.25
C TYR A 23 -30.76 -8.42 -3.62
N ARG A 24 -31.01 -7.70 -4.73
CA ARG A 24 -30.72 -8.20 -6.10
C ARG A 24 -29.22 -8.38 -6.34
N ALA A 25 -28.36 -7.68 -5.60
CA ALA A 25 -26.91 -7.89 -5.62
C ALA A 25 -26.53 -9.33 -5.26
N PHE A 26 -27.33 -9.98 -4.41
CA PHE A 26 -27.03 -11.31 -3.89
C PHE A 26 -27.16 -12.39 -4.98
N GLU A 27 -27.81 -12.07 -6.11
CA GLU A 27 -27.92 -12.97 -7.27
C GLU A 27 -26.56 -13.28 -7.93
N PHE A 28 -25.55 -12.43 -7.73
CA PHE A 28 -24.18 -12.71 -8.19
C PHE A 28 -23.45 -13.76 -7.36
N LEU A 29 -23.93 -14.06 -6.16
CA LEU A 29 -23.35 -15.07 -5.29
C LEU A 29 -23.84 -16.47 -5.63
N ARG A 30 -23.02 -17.46 -5.27
CA ARG A 30 -23.44 -18.87 -5.19
C ARG A 30 -24.66 -19.04 -4.25
N PRO A 31 -25.49 -20.08 -4.44
CA PRO A 31 -26.75 -20.23 -3.70
C PRO A 31 -26.61 -20.23 -2.18
N ASP A 32 -25.59 -20.91 -1.65
CA ASP A 32 -25.24 -20.98 -0.23
C ASP A 32 -24.91 -19.61 0.36
N ARG A 33 -24.03 -18.85 -0.30
CA ARG A 33 -23.64 -17.49 0.11
C ARG A 33 -24.78 -16.48 -0.04
N ARG A 34 -25.60 -16.63 -1.08
CA ARG A 34 -26.78 -15.80 -1.30
C ARG A 34 -27.77 -15.94 -0.15
N GLN A 35 -28.03 -17.19 0.27
CA GLN A 35 -28.89 -17.48 1.41
C GLN A 35 -28.34 -16.84 2.68
N ALA A 36 -27.05 -17.01 2.97
CA ALA A 36 -26.42 -16.41 4.14
C ALA A 36 -26.40 -14.87 4.12
N MET A 37 -26.09 -14.25 2.98
CA MET A 37 -26.19 -12.78 2.84
C MET A 37 -27.62 -12.28 3.05
N THR A 38 -28.62 -13.05 2.60
CA THR A 38 -30.03 -12.70 2.78
C THR A 38 -30.42 -12.78 4.26
N ALA A 39 -29.94 -13.79 5.00
CA ALA A 39 -30.17 -13.92 6.44
C ALA A 39 -29.50 -12.78 7.23
N LEU A 40 -28.24 -12.47 6.95
CA LEU A 40 -27.52 -11.36 7.57
C LEU A 40 -28.20 -10.00 7.30
N TYR A 41 -28.66 -9.78 6.06
CA TYR A 41 -29.40 -8.58 5.70
C TYR A 41 -30.74 -8.48 6.43
N ALA A 42 -31.50 -9.58 6.50
CA ALA A 42 -32.78 -9.62 7.21
C ALA A 42 -32.60 -9.35 8.72
N PHE A 43 -31.59 -9.93 9.35
CA PHE A 43 -31.22 -9.65 10.74
C PHE A 43 -30.94 -8.16 10.96
N SER A 44 -30.04 -7.59 10.15
CA SER A 44 -29.67 -6.17 10.26
C SER A 44 -30.89 -5.27 10.06
N ARG A 45 -31.78 -5.62 9.12
CA ARG A 45 -32.98 -4.84 8.85
C ARG A 45 -34.00 -4.91 9.98
N LEU A 46 -34.22 -6.08 10.57
CA LEU A 46 -35.12 -6.23 11.72
C LEU A 46 -34.61 -5.46 12.95
N ALA A 47 -33.29 -5.42 13.18
CA ALA A 47 -32.72 -4.64 14.27
C ALA A 47 -32.95 -3.13 14.05
N ASP A 48 -32.66 -2.62 12.84
CA ASP A 48 -32.90 -1.24 12.44
C ASP A 48 -34.38 -0.84 12.58
N ASP A 49 -35.30 -1.65 12.02
CA ASP A 49 -36.75 -1.44 12.09
C ASP A 49 -37.31 -1.48 13.53
N ALA A 50 -36.67 -2.22 14.45
CA ALA A 50 -37.10 -2.30 15.84
C ALA A 50 -36.86 -0.99 16.62
N THR A 51 -36.01 -0.10 16.10
CA THR A 51 -35.69 1.21 16.68
C THR A 51 -36.42 2.38 15.99
N ASP A 52 -36.77 2.24 14.71
CA ASP A 52 -37.46 3.26 13.93
C ASP A 52 -38.99 3.24 14.21
N ASN A 53 -39.44 3.92 15.28
CA ASN A 53 -40.84 4.32 15.59
C ASN A 53 -41.97 3.42 15.04
N THR A 54 -42.04 2.18 15.52
CA THR A 54 -43.29 1.40 15.47
C THR A 54 -44.26 1.90 16.55
N PRO A 55 -45.59 1.62 16.49
CA PRO A 55 -46.57 2.12 17.46
C PRO A 55 -46.37 1.65 18.91
N ASN A 56 -45.33 0.86 19.17
CA ASN A 56 -45.06 0.27 20.48
C ASN A 56 -43.61 0.61 20.90
N PRO A 57 -43.40 1.73 21.62
CA PRO A 57 -42.07 2.24 22.03
C PRO A 57 -41.20 1.30 22.88
N ASN A 58 -41.65 0.07 23.16
CA ASN A 58 -41.02 -0.92 24.03
C ASN A 58 -40.53 -2.18 23.27
N SER A 59 -40.39 -2.16 21.93
CA SER A 59 -39.95 -3.34 21.17
C SER A 59 -38.44 -3.58 21.14
N TRP A 60 -37.63 -2.54 21.41
CA TRP A 60 -36.17 -2.65 21.45
C TRP A 60 -35.67 -2.79 22.89
N ASP A 61 -34.85 -3.83 23.13
CA ASP A 61 -34.19 -4.11 24.39
C ASP A 61 -32.88 -4.84 24.07
N LEU A 62 -31.76 -4.12 24.17
CA LEU A 62 -30.45 -4.64 23.79
C LEU A 62 -30.11 -5.95 24.51
N GLN A 63 -30.42 -6.07 25.81
CA GLN A 63 -30.08 -7.28 26.58
C GLN A 63 -30.86 -8.48 26.06
N LYS A 64 -32.14 -8.31 25.76
CA LYS A 64 -32.95 -9.40 25.22
C LYS A 64 -32.54 -9.80 23.80
N TRP A 65 -32.11 -8.84 22.97
CA TRP A 65 -31.58 -9.13 21.63
C TRP A 65 -30.23 -9.86 21.69
N ILE A 66 -29.35 -9.48 22.61
CA ILE A 66 -28.09 -10.20 22.87
C ILE A 66 -28.39 -11.62 23.35
N GLN A 67 -29.30 -11.79 24.32
CA GLN A 67 -29.71 -13.11 24.81
C GLN A 67 -30.27 -13.98 23.68
N TRP A 68 -31.14 -13.42 22.83
CA TRP A 68 -31.65 -14.12 21.65
C TRP A 68 -30.52 -14.57 20.72
N LEU A 69 -29.57 -13.68 20.42
CA LEU A 69 -28.43 -13.96 19.55
C LEU A 69 -27.47 -15.01 20.14
N ASP A 70 -27.22 -14.98 21.45
CA ASP A 70 -26.42 -15.99 22.15
C ASP A 70 -27.10 -17.37 22.15
N SER A 71 -28.43 -17.38 22.11
CA SER A 71 -29.27 -18.58 22.09
C SER A 71 -29.74 -19.01 20.68
N LEU A 72 -29.05 -18.59 19.61
CA LEU A 72 -29.41 -18.94 18.23
C LEU A 72 -29.65 -20.44 17.99
N ASP A 73 -28.96 -21.28 18.75
CA ASP A 73 -29.00 -22.75 18.64
C ASP A 73 -30.16 -23.39 19.44
N ALA A 74 -30.93 -22.61 20.20
CA ALA A 74 -32.04 -23.07 21.06
C ALA A 74 -33.40 -22.51 20.61
N GLU A 75 -34.51 -23.23 20.84
CA GLU A 75 -35.84 -22.66 20.58
C GLU A 75 -36.13 -21.52 21.55
N THR A 76 -36.50 -20.34 21.00
CA THR A 76 -36.83 -19.16 21.80
C THR A 76 -38.19 -18.59 21.40
N ASP A 77 -38.97 -18.16 22.39
CA ASP A 77 -40.28 -17.52 22.19
C ASP A 77 -40.19 -15.98 22.25
N PHE A 78 -39.10 -15.42 21.72
CA PHE A 78 -38.74 -14.02 21.94
C PHE A 78 -39.64 -13.04 21.15
N CYS A 79 -39.76 -13.25 19.83
CA CYS A 79 -40.65 -12.49 18.95
C CYS A 79 -40.93 -13.30 17.68
N PRO A 80 -42.19 -13.40 17.20
CA PRO A 80 -42.52 -14.20 16.00
C PRO A 80 -41.73 -13.83 14.75
N ARG A 81 -41.38 -12.55 14.57
CA ARG A 81 -40.54 -12.08 13.45
C ARG A 81 -39.10 -12.59 13.54
N LEU A 82 -38.48 -12.56 14.73
CA LEU A 82 -37.13 -13.07 14.94
C LEU A 82 -37.07 -14.60 14.86
N ALA A 83 -38.08 -15.29 15.41
CA ALA A 83 -38.22 -16.73 15.30
C ALA A 83 -38.26 -17.20 13.82
N SER A 84 -38.84 -16.39 12.92
CA SER A 84 -38.90 -16.70 11.48
C SER A 84 -37.53 -16.75 10.78
N ILE A 85 -36.53 -15.99 11.26
CA ILE A 85 -35.19 -15.90 10.65
C ILE A 85 -34.12 -16.67 11.42
N GLN A 86 -34.44 -17.13 12.64
CA GLN A 86 -33.48 -17.66 13.59
C GLN A 86 -32.65 -18.81 13.02
N GLN A 87 -33.30 -19.83 12.44
CA GLN A 87 -32.58 -21.00 11.90
C GLN A 87 -31.72 -20.65 10.69
N ALA A 88 -32.15 -19.71 9.84
CA ALA A 88 -31.35 -19.26 8.72
C ALA A 88 -30.10 -18.50 9.18
N LEU A 89 -30.23 -17.66 10.22
CA LEU A 89 -29.09 -16.94 10.79
C LEU A 89 -28.12 -17.92 11.50
N ALA A 90 -28.63 -18.87 12.28
CA ALA A 90 -27.83 -19.90 12.94
C ALA A 90 -27.02 -20.75 11.92
N ASP A 91 -27.68 -21.27 10.87
CA ASP A 91 -27.00 -22.01 9.79
C ASP A 91 -25.96 -21.14 9.07
N SER A 92 -26.22 -19.84 8.88
CA SER A 92 -25.25 -18.93 8.26
C SER A 92 -24.03 -18.68 9.14
N VAL A 93 -24.24 -18.47 10.45
CA VAL A 93 -23.19 -18.23 11.43
C VAL A 93 -22.26 -19.43 11.54
N GLU A 94 -22.83 -20.63 11.66
CA GLU A 94 -22.08 -21.88 11.75
C GLU A 94 -21.32 -22.17 10.45
N ARG A 95 -22.02 -22.15 9.31
CA ARG A 95 -21.45 -22.54 8.01
C ARG A 95 -20.31 -21.65 7.54
N PHE A 96 -20.42 -20.34 7.76
CA PHE A 96 -19.43 -19.35 7.31
C PHE A 96 -18.52 -18.86 8.43
N ASN A 97 -18.60 -19.46 9.62
CA ASN A 97 -17.83 -19.09 10.80
C ASN A 97 -17.88 -17.58 11.06
N ILE A 98 -19.09 -17.01 11.06
CA ILE A 98 -19.32 -15.59 11.33
C ILE A 98 -19.10 -15.35 12.83
N PRO A 99 -18.15 -14.49 13.23
CA PRO A 99 -17.94 -14.21 14.65
C PRO A 99 -19.19 -13.59 15.28
N ARG A 100 -19.73 -14.21 16.33
CA ARG A 100 -20.91 -13.71 17.07
C ARG A 100 -20.66 -12.32 17.67
N ASP A 101 -19.44 -12.03 18.09
CA ASP A 101 -19.05 -10.72 18.58
C ASP A 101 -19.30 -9.60 17.58
N LEU A 102 -19.17 -9.85 16.27
CA LEU A 102 -19.50 -8.84 15.25
C LEU A 102 -21.01 -8.59 15.18
N LEU A 103 -21.84 -9.63 15.36
CA LEU A 103 -23.29 -9.48 15.45
C LEU A 103 -23.69 -8.72 16.72
N HIS A 104 -22.98 -8.93 17.85
CA HIS A 104 -23.13 -8.11 19.05
C HIS A 104 -22.77 -6.65 18.80
N GLN A 105 -21.66 -6.37 18.09
CA GLN A 105 -21.27 -5.01 17.74
C GLN A 105 -22.36 -4.30 16.90
N ILE A 106 -23.02 -5.01 15.97
CA ILE A 106 -24.13 -4.46 15.19
C ILE A 106 -25.29 -4.05 16.11
N LEU A 107 -25.69 -4.91 17.05
CA LEU A 107 -26.76 -4.59 18.01
C LEU A 107 -26.39 -3.40 18.90
N LEU A 108 -25.13 -3.32 19.35
CA LEU A 108 -24.63 -2.17 20.11
C LEU A 108 -24.67 -0.87 19.31
N GLY A 109 -24.36 -0.94 18.01
CA GLY A 109 -24.46 0.21 17.11
C GLY A 109 -25.90 0.69 16.93
N VAL A 110 -26.84 -0.24 16.74
CA VAL A 110 -28.28 0.05 16.65
C VAL A 110 -28.81 0.64 17.97
N ASP A 111 -28.40 0.09 19.12
CA ASP A 111 -28.77 0.62 20.43
C ASP A 111 -28.25 2.05 20.63
N GLN A 112 -27.02 2.33 20.19
CA GLN A 112 -26.42 3.66 20.25
C GLN A 112 -27.18 4.70 19.40
N ASP A 113 -27.91 4.28 18.37
CA ASP A 113 -28.77 5.17 17.57
C ASP A 113 -30.12 5.49 18.26
N THR A 114 -30.52 4.72 19.28
CA THR A 114 -31.75 4.99 20.07
C THR A 114 -31.59 6.11 21.09
N ASN A 115 -30.36 6.30 21.59
CA ASN A 115 -30.04 7.30 22.61
C ASN A 115 -29.17 8.41 21.98
N PRO A 116 -29.66 9.65 21.86
CA PRO A 116 -28.86 10.75 21.34
C PRO A 116 -27.57 10.93 22.15
N TRP A 117 -26.43 10.67 21.54
CA TRP A 117 -25.11 10.82 22.15
C TRP A 117 -24.32 11.92 21.44
N GLU A 118 -23.36 12.54 22.12
CA GLU A 118 -22.48 13.55 21.52
C GLU A 118 -21.21 12.90 20.99
N VAL A 119 -20.96 13.06 19.69
CA VAL A 119 -19.67 12.73 19.07
C VAL A 119 -18.73 13.89 19.38
N PHE A 120 -17.78 13.75 20.31
CA PHE A 120 -16.87 14.84 20.65
C PHE A 120 -15.82 15.00 19.56
N GLY A 121 -15.10 13.91 19.27
CA GLY A 121 -13.99 13.88 18.31
C GLY A 121 -14.14 12.79 17.25
N TYR A 122 -13.22 12.78 16.28
CA TYR A 122 -13.23 11.78 15.21
C TYR A 122 -13.04 10.34 15.71
N LYS A 123 -12.30 10.15 16.82
CA LYS A 123 -12.09 8.83 17.44
C LYS A 123 -13.41 8.21 17.91
N ASP A 124 -14.31 9.02 18.48
CA ASP A 124 -15.62 8.55 18.91
C ASP A 124 -16.47 8.14 17.70
N LEU A 125 -16.37 8.90 16.61
CA LEU A 125 -17.01 8.55 15.35
C LEU A 125 -16.46 7.24 14.78
N GLN A 126 -15.15 7.01 14.82
CA GLN A 126 -14.54 5.75 14.37
C GLN A 126 -15.08 4.56 15.18
N ALA A 127 -15.16 4.68 16.51
CA ALA A 127 -15.71 3.63 17.36
C ALA A 127 -17.18 3.31 17.02
N TYR A 128 -17.98 4.34 16.68
CA TYR A 128 -19.34 4.13 16.17
C TYR A 128 -19.33 3.42 14.80
N MET A 129 -18.51 3.89 13.85
CA MET A 129 -18.39 3.28 12.52
C MET A 129 -17.94 1.81 12.58
N ASP A 130 -17.10 1.47 13.56
CA ASP A 130 -16.65 0.10 13.82
C ASP A 130 -17.80 -0.82 14.20
N ARG A 131 -18.72 -0.34 15.04
CA ARG A 131 -19.90 -1.08 15.51
C ARG A 131 -20.93 -1.31 14.42
N VAL A 132 -21.11 -0.34 13.53
CA VAL A 132 -22.15 -0.40 12.49
C VAL A 132 -21.62 -0.98 11.19
N ALA A 133 -20.91 -0.19 10.39
CA ALA A 133 -20.59 -0.56 9.01
C ALA A 133 -19.41 -1.53 8.93
N SER A 134 -18.40 -1.37 9.80
CA SER A 134 -17.24 -2.26 9.78
C SER A 134 -17.60 -3.66 10.27
N ALA A 135 -18.39 -3.79 11.35
CA ALA A 135 -18.87 -5.07 11.83
C ALA A 135 -19.68 -5.83 10.77
N VAL A 136 -20.64 -5.14 10.11
CA VAL A 136 -21.37 -5.70 8.96
C VAL A 136 -20.41 -6.12 7.85
N GLY A 137 -19.42 -5.27 7.50
CA GLY A 137 -18.43 -5.56 6.47
C GLY A 137 -17.62 -6.83 6.76
N LEU A 138 -17.20 -7.02 8.00
CA LEU A 138 -16.46 -8.21 8.45
C LEU A 138 -17.34 -9.46 8.43
N CYS A 139 -18.61 -9.37 8.83
CA CYS A 139 -19.59 -10.45 8.64
C CYS A 139 -19.76 -10.82 7.15
N CYS A 140 -19.83 -9.81 6.26
CA CYS A 140 -19.90 -10.04 4.83
C CYS A 140 -18.64 -10.76 4.31
N MET A 141 -17.45 -10.38 4.78
CA MET A 141 -16.20 -11.04 4.41
C MET A 141 -16.16 -12.51 4.82
N ALA A 142 -16.73 -12.86 5.97
CA ALA A 142 -16.88 -14.26 6.39
C ALA A 142 -17.72 -15.09 5.40
N ILE A 143 -18.79 -14.49 4.86
CA ILE A 143 -19.64 -15.15 3.86
C ILE A 143 -18.95 -15.19 2.48
N TRP A 144 -18.18 -14.15 2.13
CA TRP A 144 -17.56 -13.99 0.81
C TRP A 144 -16.24 -14.74 0.62
N SER A 145 -15.64 -15.25 1.71
CA SER A 145 -14.35 -15.93 1.70
C SER A 145 -14.43 -17.29 2.39
N ASN A 146 -13.93 -18.33 1.74
CA ASN A 146 -13.78 -19.65 2.35
C ASN A 146 -12.78 -19.66 3.53
N ALA A 147 -11.99 -18.59 3.70
CA ALA A 147 -11.11 -18.42 4.86
C ALA A 147 -11.86 -17.92 6.11
N GLY A 148 -13.16 -17.60 6.01
CA GLY A 148 -13.95 -17.01 7.08
C GLY A 148 -13.65 -15.52 7.30
N SER A 149 -14.12 -14.99 8.44
CA SER A 149 -13.85 -13.59 8.80
C SER A 149 -12.35 -13.36 9.00
N PRO A 150 -11.79 -12.25 8.48
CA PRO A 150 -10.38 -11.95 8.73
C PRO A 150 -10.13 -11.70 10.22
N GLN A 151 -8.96 -12.11 10.69
CA GLN A 151 -8.55 -11.97 12.09
C GLN A 151 -8.07 -10.56 12.40
N VAL A 152 -8.29 -10.08 13.63
CA VAL A 152 -7.80 -8.78 14.12
C VAL A 152 -6.28 -8.69 13.88
N GLY A 153 -5.82 -7.52 13.44
CA GLY A 153 -4.41 -7.26 13.12
C GLY A 153 -3.99 -7.64 11.69
N THR A 154 -4.82 -8.36 10.92
CA THR A 154 -4.50 -8.69 9.53
C THR A 154 -4.85 -7.57 8.53
N ARG A 155 -4.19 -7.57 7.36
CA ARG A 155 -4.48 -6.67 6.24
C ARG A 155 -5.95 -6.66 5.87
N ALA A 156 -6.50 -7.87 5.69
CA ALA A 156 -7.88 -8.08 5.28
C ALA A 156 -8.86 -7.51 6.33
N TYR A 157 -8.55 -7.64 7.62
CA TYR A 157 -9.35 -7.06 8.69
C TYR A 157 -9.36 -5.53 8.61
N ARG A 158 -8.18 -4.89 8.51
CA ARG A 158 -8.11 -3.42 8.38
C ARG A 158 -8.79 -2.90 7.11
N MET A 159 -8.70 -3.63 6.00
CA MET A 159 -9.43 -3.29 4.77
C MET A 159 -10.95 -3.43 4.95
N GLY A 160 -11.39 -4.44 5.70
CA GLY A 160 -12.76 -4.58 6.21
C GLY A 160 -13.22 -3.33 6.94
N ILE A 161 -12.45 -2.91 7.96
CA ILE A 161 -12.70 -1.69 8.74
C ILE A 161 -12.76 -0.46 7.84
N HIS A 162 -11.75 -0.24 7.00
CA HIS A 162 -11.69 0.91 6.11
C HIS A 162 -12.84 0.92 5.09
N CYS A 163 -13.26 -0.22 4.55
CA CYS A 163 -14.45 -0.26 3.69
C CYS A 163 -15.71 0.13 4.47
N GLY A 164 -15.86 -0.36 5.70
CA GLY A 164 -16.93 0.03 6.61
C GLY A 164 -16.95 1.54 6.85
N HIS A 165 -15.83 2.11 7.26
CA HIS A 165 -15.67 3.55 7.47
C HIS A 165 -15.97 4.35 6.20
N ALA A 166 -15.48 3.92 5.03
CA ALA A 166 -15.73 4.61 3.76
C ALA A 166 -17.23 4.70 3.46
N PHE A 167 -17.94 3.59 3.61
CA PHE A 167 -19.38 3.53 3.36
C PHE A 167 -20.16 4.32 4.41
N GLN A 168 -19.75 4.26 5.68
CA GLN A 168 -20.44 4.95 6.77
C GLN A 168 -20.23 6.46 6.74
N LEU A 169 -19.01 6.94 6.47
CA LEU A 169 -18.78 8.36 6.25
C LEU A 169 -19.60 8.86 5.06
N THR A 170 -19.71 8.06 4.00
CA THR A 170 -20.56 8.40 2.86
C THR A 170 -22.04 8.44 3.24
N ASN A 171 -22.53 7.52 4.08
CA ASN A 171 -23.90 7.54 4.60
C ASN A 171 -24.16 8.77 5.46
N ILE A 172 -23.30 9.06 6.44
CA ILE A 172 -23.38 10.23 7.33
C ILE A 172 -23.47 11.53 6.51
N LEU A 173 -22.62 11.67 5.49
CA LEU A 173 -22.65 12.87 4.65
C LEU A 173 -23.86 12.92 3.73
N ARG A 174 -24.35 11.77 3.26
CA ARG A 174 -25.51 11.67 2.38
C ARG A 174 -26.82 11.97 3.12
N ASP A 175 -26.92 11.52 4.36
CA ASP A 175 -28.16 11.47 5.14
C ASP A 175 -28.25 12.60 6.20
N LEU A 176 -27.32 13.56 6.16
CA LEU A 176 -27.17 14.68 7.10
C LEU A 176 -28.49 15.41 7.44
N VAL A 177 -29.36 15.63 6.45
CA VAL A 177 -30.66 16.30 6.64
C VAL A 177 -31.67 15.37 7.33
N GLU A 178 -31.73 14.12 6.92
CA GLU A 178 -32.67 13.11 7.42
C GLU A 178 -32.34 12.76 8.88
N ASP A 179 -31.05 12.66 9.19
CA ASP A 179 -30.55 12.46 10.54
C ASP A 179 -30.87 13.67 11.43
N ALA A 180 -30.66 14.91 10.95
CA ALA A 180 -31.00 16.11 11.70
C ALA A 180 -32.52 16.24 11.97
N GLN A 181 -33.38 15.82 11.04
CA GLN A 181 -34.83 15.74 11.25
C GLN A 181 -35.23 14.73 12.34
N ARG A 182 -34.39 13.71 12.57
CA ARG A 182 -34.52 12.74 13.67
C ARG A 182 -33.78 13.18 14.95
N GLY A 183 -33.22 14.39 14.97
CA GLY A 183 -32.43 14.91 16.10
C GLY A 183 -31.04 14.30 16.25
N ARG A 184 -30.52 13.63 15.21
CA ARG A 184 -29.21 12.96 15.21
C ARG A 184 -28.15 13.83 14.50
N MET A 185 -26.91 13.76 14.97
CA MET A 185 -25.75 14.43 14.36
C MET A 185 -24.49 13.61 14.66
N TYR A 186 -23.92 13.02 13.61
CA TYR A 186 -22.72 12.18 13.69
C TYR A 186 -21.42 12.93 13.37
N LEU A 187 -21.50 14.17 12.87
CA LEU A 187 -20.31 15.01 12.70
C LEU A 187 -19.78 15.39 14.10
N ALA A 188 -18.47 15.30 14.27
CA ALA A 188 -17.77 15.50 15.52
C ALA A 188 -17.89 16.97 15.95
N THR A 189 -18.22 17.18 17.22
CA THR A 189 -18.47 18.52 17.77
C THR A 189 -17.22 19.39 17.72
N GLU A 190 -16.02 18.81 17.87
CA GLU A 190 -14.76 19.50 17.65
C GLU A 190 -14.65 20.07 16.23
N ASP A 191 -14.96 19.26 15.21
CA ASP A 191 -14.93 19.69 13.81
C ASP A 191 -16.04 20.73 13.53
N LEU A 192 -17.24 20.56 14.09
CA LEU A 192 -18.31 21.54 13.99
C LEU A 192 -17.87 22.91 14.51
N ARG A 193 -17.35 22.96 15.74
CA ARG A 193 -16.85 24.20 16.37
C ARG A 193 -15.72 24.82 15.55
N ARG A 194 -14.80 23.99 15.06
CA ARG A 194 -13.68 24.42 14.21
C ARG A 194 -14.13 25.15 12.94
N PHE A 195 -15.30 24.81 12.40
CA PHE A 195 -15.88 25.47 11.22
C PHE A 195 -17.01 26.45 11.53
N GLY A 196 -17.14 26.87 12.79
CA GLY A 196 -18.07 27.91 13.24
C GLY A 196 -19.47 27.41 13.56
N PHE A 197 -19.72 26.10 13.57
CA PHE A 197 -21.03 25.54 13.88
C PHE A 197 -21.18 25.20 15.36
N GLU A 198 -22.30 25.61 15.94
CA GLU A 198 -22.84 25.00 17.15
C GLU A 198 -23.75 23.83 16.73
N ARG A 199 -23.65 22.71 17.45
CA ARG A 199 -24.26 21.43 17.10
C ARG A 199 -25.78 21.54 16.98
N ASN A 200 -26.44 22.04 18.02
CA ASN A 200 -27.91 22.07 18.08
C ASN A 200 -28.48 23.09 17.08
N GLN A 201 -27.84 24.25 16.91
CA GLN A 201 -28.20 25.24 15.90
C GLN A 201 -28.07 24.68 14.48
N LEU A 202 -27.05 23.85 14.21
CA LEU A 202 -26.90 23.22 12.90
C LEU A 202 -27.97 22.16 12.67
N ILE A 203 -28.31 21.33 13.67
CA ILE A 203 -29.44 20.38 13.61
C ILE A 203 -30.73 21.12 13.26
N GLU A 204 -31.07 22.18 14.00
CA GLU A 204 -32.26 23.00 13.74
C GLU A 204 -32.27 23.56 12.32
N SER A 205 -31.11 24.03 11.84
CA SER A 205 -30.98 24.60 10.50
C SER A 205 -31.18 23.55 9.42
N LEU A 206 -30.60 22.35 9.59
CA LEU A 206 -30.73 21.22 8.66
C LEU A 206 -32.15 20.64 8.62
N ALA A 207 -32.87 20.70 9.74
CA ALA A 207 -34.25 20.19 9.86
C ALA A 207 -35.29 21.06 9.13
N ILE A 208 -34.94 22.29 8.70
CA ILE A 208 -35.82 23.16 7.92
C ILE A 208 -36.22 22.48 6.60
N ASN A 209 -37.51 22.51 6.24
CA ASN A 209 -37.96 21.87 5.00
C ASN A 209 -37.63 22.67 3.73
N ASP A 210 -37.63 24.01 3.79
CA ASP A 210 -37.29 24.88 2.66
C ASP A 210 -35.77 24.86 2.38
N PRO A 211 -35.31 24.35 1.21
CA PRO A 211 -33.89 24.25 0.90
C PRO A 211 -33.15 25.59 0.81
N SER A 212 -33.85 26.67 0.44
CA SER A 212 -33.26 28.01 0.28
C SER A 212 -32.98 28.65 1.64
N ILE A 213 -33.97 28.58 2.54
CA ILE A 213 -33.84 29.09 3.91
C ILE A 213 -32.80 28.27 4.68
N LYS A 214 -32.83 26.93 4.52
CA LYS A 214 -31.84 26.01 5.08
C LYS A 214 -30.41 26.41 4.68
N ALA A 215 -30.16 26.52 3.37
CA ALA A 215 -28.83 26.85 2.87
C ALA A 215 -28.36 28.23 3.36
N GLN A 216 -29.25 29.24 3.35
CA GLN A 216 -28.93 30.58 3.83
C GLN A 216 -28.58 30.60 5.33
N ARG A 217 -29.33 29.86 6.17
CA ARG A 217 -29.07 29.80 7.61
C ARG A 217 -27.74 29.10 7.90
N ILE A 218 -27.47 27.96 7.25
CA ILE A 218 -26.21 27.22 7.38
C ILE A 218 -25.02 28.08 6.94
N GLN A 219 -25.14 28.77 5.81
CA GLN A 219 -24.07 29.63 5.29
C GLN A 219 -23.75 30.81 6.21
N LYS A 220 -24.74 31.32 6.95
CA LYS A 220 -24.53 32.36 7.97
C LYS A 220 -23.87 31.81 9.24
N SER A 221 -24.12 30.55 9.58
CA SER A 221 -23.59 29.93 10.80
C SER A 221 -22.11 29.56 10.67
N GLY A 222 -21.67 29.00 9.53
CA GLY A 222 -20.31 28.50 9.43
C GLY A 222 -19.89 28.05 8.03
N ASN A 223 -18.70 27.46 7.94
CA ASN A 223 -18.09 27.02 6.67
C ASN A 223 -18.40 25.55 6.38
N LEU A 224 -19.63 25.29 5.91
CA LEU A 224 -20.07 23.93 5.55
C LEU A 224 -19.18 23.27 4.47
N PRO A 225 -18.82 23.94 3.36
CA PRO A 225 -17.98 23.32 2.34
C PRO A 225 -16.69 22.73 2.89
N GLU A 226 -16.02 23.44 3.80
CA GLU A 226 -14.76 23.01 4.38
C GLU A 226 -14.93 21.87 5.39
N LEU A 227 -15.98 21.94 6.23
CA LEU A 227 -16.37 20.84 7.12
C LEU A 227 -16.63 19.55 6.32
N MET A 228 -17.51 19.62 5.31
CA MET A 228 -17.81 18.49 4.43
C MET A 228 -16.56 17.97 3.73
N ARG A 229 -15.64 18.87 3.35
CA ARG A 229 -14.39 18.49 2.70
C ARG A 229 -13.55 17.60 3.59
N ILE A 230 -13.30 17.95 4.86
CA ILE A 230 -12.56 17.10 5.80
C ILE A 230 -13.15 15.69 5.88
N TYR A 231 -14.47 15.57 5.97
CA TYR A 231 -15.13 14.27 6.04
C TYR A 231 -15.05 13.48 4.72
N THR A 232 -15.18 14.15 3.58
CA THR A 232 -14.94 13.50 2.28
C THR A 232 -13.48 13.05 2.13
N GLN A 233 -12.53 13.70 2.78
CA GLN A 233 -11.12 13.28 2.75
C GLN A 233 -10.89 12.03 3.58
N ARG A 234 -11.46 12.00 4.80
CA ARG A 234 -11.47 10.79 5.64
C ARG A 234 -12.10 9.62 4.87
N ALA A 235 -13.24 9.85 4.22
CA ALA A 235 -13.90 8.85 3.37
C ALA A 235 -13.00 8.42 2.19
N ALA A 236 -12.35 9.36 1.51
CA ALA A 236 -11.43 9.06 0.42
C ALA A 236 -10.26 8.17 0.86
N ALA A 237 -9.69 8.45 2.04
CA ALA A 237 -8.62 7.63 2.61
C ALA A 237 -9.09 6.20 2.91
N CYS A 238 -10.30 6.07 3.46
CA CYS A 238 -10.93 4.78 3.68
C CYS A 238 -11.24 4.04 2.36
N TYR A 239 -11.74 4.72 1.32
CA TYR A 239 -11.95 4.13 -0.02
C TYR A 239 -10.64 3.69 -0.67
N ALA A 240 -9.56 4.42 -0.44
CA ALA A 240 -8.27 4.10 -1.02
C ALA A 240 -7.71 2.75 -0.52
N SER A 241 -7.92 2.45 0.77
CA SER A 241 -7.46 1.19 1.38
C SER A 241 -8.52 0.07 1.30
N GLY A 242 -9.80 0.39 1.50
CA GLY A 242 -10.89 -0.58 1.62
C GLY A 242 -11.12 -1.45 0.38
N TRP A 243 -10.64 -1.03 -0.81
CA TRP A 243 -10.77 -1.84 -2.03
C TRP A 243 -10.01 -3.16 -1.92
N GLY A 244 -8.98 -3.23 -1.07
CA GLY A 244 -8.20 -4.45 -0.93
C GLY A 244 -8.97 -5.66 -0.39
N ILE A 245 -10.20 -5.48 0.11
CA ILE A 245 -11.15 -6.59 0.30
C ILE A 245 -11.30 -7.42 -0.97
N TYR A 246 -11.26 -6.80 -2.16
CA TYR A 246 -11.37 -7.47 -3.46
C TYR A 246 -10.32 -8.58 -3.65
N ASP A 247 -9.14 -8.41 -3.06
CA ASP A 247 -8.05 -9.40 -3.13
C ASP A 247 -8.19 -10.48 -2.04
N ALA A 248 -8.95 -10.22 -0.97
CA ALA A 248 -9.13 -11.11 0.18
C ALA A 248 -10.38 -12.01 0.10
N ILE A 249 -11.27 -11.78 -0.88
CA ILE A 249 -12.50 -12.55 -1.07
C ILE A 249 -12.43 -13.47 -2.29
N ASP A 250 -13.29 -14.49 -2.30
CA ASP A 250 -13.32 -15.46 -3.39
C ASP A 250 -13.90 -14.87 -4.68
N THR A 251 -13.49 -15.47 -5.81
CA THR A 251 -13.77 -14.98 -7.17
C THR A 251 -15.26 -14.79 -7.46
N ASP A 252 -16.14 -15.64 -6.93
CA ASP A 252 -17.59 -15.54 -7.08
C ASP A 252 -18.19 -14.36 -6.31
N SER A 253 -17.57 -13.94 -5.21
CA SER A 253 -18.00 -12.81 -4.38
C SER A 253 -17.54 -11.45 -4.91
N LYS A 254 -16.46 -11.42 -5.70
CA LYS A 254 -15.87 -10.18 -6.25
C LYS A 254 -16.85 -9.31 -7.03
N ARG A 255 -17.77 -9.93 -7.77
CA ARG A 255 -18.78 -9.20 -8.56
C ARG A 255 -19.75 -8.44 -7.67
N MET A 256 -20.26 -9.10 -6.63
CA MET A 256 -21.16 -8.47 -5.66
C MET A 256 -20.46 -7.31 -4.95
N PHE A 257 -19.25 -7.55 -4.42
CA PHE A 257 -18.48 -6.52 -3.73
C PHE A 257 -18.19 -5.31 -4.64
N SER A 258 -17.70 -5.54 -5.86
CA SER A 258 -17.46 -4.48 -6.84
C SER A 258 -18.71 -3.66 -7.12
N MET A 259 -19.88 -4.29 -7.21
CA MET A 259 -21.14 -3.59 -7.45
C MET A 259 -21.53 -2.66 -6.30
N ILE A 260 -21.42 -3.16 -5.06
CA ILE A 260 -21.71 -2.38 -3.84
C ILE A 260 -20.71 -1.23 -3.74
N TRP A 261 -19.42 -1.54 -3.87
CA TRP A 261 -18.35 -0.57 -3.84
C TRP A 261 -18.58 0.60 -4.81
N ASN A 262 -18.80 0.30 -6.09
CA ASN A 262 -18.99 1.34 -7.09
C ASN A 262 -20.26 2.16 -6.86
N THR A 263 -21.31 1.55 -6.28
CA THR A 263 -22.54 2.27 -5.90
C THR A 263 -22.23 3.34 -4.86
N TYR A 264 -21.55 2.95 -3.78
CA TYR A 264 -21.16 3.85 -2.70
C TYR A 264 -20.14 4.88 -3.16
N TYR A 265 -19.12 4.47 -3.92
CA TYR A 265 -18.08 5.36 -4.42
C TYR A 265 -18.63 6.47 -5.33
N GLN A 266 -19.62 6.18 -6.19
CA GLN A 266 -20.25 7.22 -7.01
C GLN A 266 -21.10 8.20 -6.20
N ILE A 267 -21.74 7.75 -5.12
CA ILE A 267 -22.45 8.63 -4.19
C ILE A 267 -21.43 9.55 -3.51
N PHE A 268 -20.34 8.98 -3.00
CA PHE A 268 -19.22 9.70 -2.42
C PHE A 268 -18.67 10.77 -3.39
N GLN A 269 -18.40 10.41 -4.65
CA GLN A 269 -17.89 11.35 -5.65
C GLN A 269 -18.84 12.53 -5.89
N LYS A 270 -20.16 12.31 -5.88
CA LYS A 270 -21.15 13.41 -6.00
C LYS A 270 -21.06 14.38 -4.83
N ILE A 271 -20.88 13.86 -3.61
CA ILE A 271 -20.73 14.68 -2.39
C ILE A 271 -19.40 15.44 -2.45
N GLN A 272 -18.32 14.78 -2.83
CA GLN A 272 -16.98 15.38 -2.93
C GLN A 272 -16.92 16.49 -3.98
N GLN A 273 -17.57 16.32 -5.13
CA GLN A 273 -17.61 17.32 -6.20
C GLN A 273 -18.41 18.57 -5.81
N ASN A 274 -19.49 18.40 -5.04
CA ASN A 274 -20.28 19.52 -4.56
C ASN A 274 -20.78 19.27 -3.12
N PRO A 275 -20.09 19.83 -2.12
CA PRO A 275 -20.44 19.71 -0.70
C PRO A 275 -21.85 20.17 -0.31
N TRP A 276 -22.50 21.00 -1.13
CA TRP A 276 -23.87 21.46 -0.88
C TRP A 276 -24.93 20.46 -1.33
N THR A 277 -24.56 19.43 -2.09
CA THR A 277 -25.52 18.44 -2.62
C THR A 277 -26.42 17.87 -1.52
N PRO A 278 -25.90 17.37 -0.37
CA PRO A 278 -26.74 16.78 0.67
C PRO A 278 -27.72 17.73 1.32
N ILE A 279 -27.43 19.05 1.32
CA ILE A 279 -28.31 20.07 1.88
C ILE A 279 -29.55 20.26 1.02
N HIS A 280 -29.37 20.21 -0.30
CA HIS A 280 -30.45 20.45 -1.26
C HIS A 280 -31.27 19.20 -1.56
N LYS A 281 -30.60 18.04 -1.63
CA LYS A 281 -31.24 16.76 -1.91
C LYS A 281 -30.38 15.60 -1.44
N ARG A 282 -31.01 14.53 -1.00
CA ARG A 282 -30.30 13.29 -0.66
C ARG A 282 -29.53 12.74 -1.88
N PRO A 283 -28.18 12.66 -1.84
CA PRO A 283 -27.39 12.14 -2.95
C PRO A 283 -27.72 10.67 -3.23
N SER A 284 -28.09 10.33 -4.47
CA SER A 284 -28.38 8.95 -4.86
C SER A 284 -28.04 8.70 -6.33
N LEU A 285 -27.98 7.43 -6.73
CA LEU A 285 -27.86 7.04 -8.14
C LEU A 285 -29.24 6.94 -8.79
N SER A 286 -29.36 7.45 -10.01
CA SER A 286 -30.58 7.30 -10.80
C SER A 286 -30.82 5.82 -11.17
N VAL A 287 -32.07 5.47 -11.49
CA VAL A 287 -32.41 4.11 -11.93
C VAL A 287 -31.53 3.67 -13.11
N PHE A 288 -31.32 4.56 -14.09
CA PHE A 288 -30.42 4.30 -15.22
C PHE A 288 -28.97 4.04 -14.80
N GLN A 289 -28.43 4.83 -13.86
CA GLN A 289 -27.07 4.62 -13.33
C GLN A 289 -26.94 3.25 -12.64
N LYS A 290 -27.94 2.87 -11.84
CA LYS A 290 -28.00 1.57 -11.17
C LYS A 290 -28.10 0.41 -12.19
N THR A 291 -28.95 0.54 -13.21
CA THR A 291 -29.12 -0.48 -14.26
C THR A 291 -27.88 -0.62 -15.12
N LYS A 292 -27.22 0.48 -15.49
CA LYS A 292 -25.95 0.47 -16.23
C LYS A 292 -24.85 -0.24 -15.43
N LEU A 293 -24.78 0.02 -14.13
CA LEU A 293 -23.80 -0.59 -13.24
C LEU A 293 -24.07 -2.08 -13.03
N TYR A 294 -25.34 -2.47 -12.91
CA TYR A 294 -25.74 -3.88 -12.89
C TYR A 294 -25.36 -4.59 -14.20
N ALA A 295 -25.68 -4.00 -15.35
CA ALA A 295 -25.38 -4.56 -16.66
C ALA A 295 -23.87 -4.71 -16.91
N SER A 296 -23.06 -3.72 -16.51
CA SER A 296 -21.60 -3.78 -16.67
C SER A 296 -20.95 -4.92 -15.88
N HIS A 297 -21.55 -5.34 -14.76
CA HIS A 297 -21.06 -6.45 -13.94
C HIS A 297 -21.69 -7.80 -14.33
N ALA A 298 -22.85 -7.79 -15.01
CA ALA A 298 -23.54 -8.99 -15.48
C ALA A 298 -22.95 -9.56 -16.79
N PHE A 299 -22.46 -8.71 -17.71
CA PHE A 299 -22.09 -9.12 -19.07
C PHE A 299 -20.59 -9.05 -19.41
N THR A 300 -19.73 -8.60 -18.48
CA THR A 300 -18.29 -8.45 -18.77
C THR A 300 -17.44 -9.01 -17.62
N PRO A 301 -16.69 -10.12 -17.82
CA PRO A 301 -15.88 -10.72 -16.74
C PRO A 301 -14.58 -9.94 -16.44
N TRP A 302 -14.20 -8.99 -17.30
CA TRP A 302 -12.88 -8.36 -17.32
C TRP A 302 -13.02 -6.84 -17.40
N PHE A 303 -12.65 -6.17 -16.30
CA PHE A 303 -12.39 -4.73 -16.15
C PHE A 303 -13.56 -3.73 -16.25
N ARG A 304 -13.67 -2.88 -15.21
CA ARG A 304 -13.05 -1.55 -15.19
C ARG A 304 -13.24 -0.93 -13.81
N ARG A 305 -12.15 -0.74 -13.08
CA ARG A 305 -12.05 0.40 -12.16
C ARG A 305 -12.29 1.63 -13.04
N GLN A 306 -13.23 2.49 -12.70
CA GLN A 306 -13.26 3.81 -13.32
C GLN A 306 -11.95 4.49 -12.89
N ALA A 307 -10.97 4.51 -13.80
CA ALA A 307 -9.77 5.31 -13.65
C ALA A 307 -10.21 6.77 -13.56
N SER A 308 -10.25 7.31 -12.34
CA SER A 308 -10.24 8.75 -12.19
C SER A 308 -8.79 9.18 -12.41
N ARG A 309 -8.45 9.49 -13.66
CA ARG A 309 -7.28 10.31 -13.98
C ARG A 309 -7.55 11.72 -13.43
N SER A 310 -7.40 11.86 -12.14
CA SER A 310 -7.32 13.17 -11.50
C SER A 310 -6.49 13.00 -10.25
N THR A 311 -5.24 13.39 -10.34
CA THR A 311 -4.50 13.93 -9.21
C THR A 311 -5.27 15.16 -8.75
N ILE A 312 -6.31 14.98 -7.94
CA ILE A 312 -7.01 16.10 -7.33
C ILE A 312 -6.06 16.64 -6.27
N LYS A 313 -5.49 17.83 -6.51
CA LYS A 313 -4.80 18.59 -5.48
C LYS A 313 -5.77 18.74 -4.30
N THR A 314 -5.49 18.07 -3.20
CA THR A 314 -6.46 17.85 -2.12
C THR A 314 -6.57 18.99 -1.12
N PHE A 315 -5.69 20.01 -1.12
CA PHE A 315 -5.81 21.17 -0.24
C PHE A 315 -5.01 22.39 -0.73
N ASP A 316 -5.58 23.58 -0.55
CA ASP A 316 -4.89 24.87 -0.50
C ASP A 316 -4.49 25.14 0.96
N ALA A 317 -3.21 25.44 1.20
CA ALA A 317 -2.50 25.28 2.48
C ALA A 317 -2.80 26.35 3.55
N LYS A 318 -4.00 26.94 3.58
CA LYS A 318 -4.29 28.15 4.38
C LYS A 318 -5.17 27.95 5.61
N VAL A 319 -5.44 26.72 6.05
CA VAL A 319 -6.22 26.48 7.27
C VAL A 319 -5.29 26.27 8.46
N GLN A 320 -5.14 27.29 9.32
CA GLN A 320 -4.43 27.17 10.60
C GLN A 320 -5.20 26.23 11.53
N ILE A 321 -4.54 25.15 11.96
CA ILE A 321 -5.00 24.28 13.05
C ILE A 321 -4.35 24.75 14.35
N GLN A 322 -5.10 24.82 15.44
CA GLN A 322 -4.63 25.35 16.72
C GLN A 322 -3.59 24.45 17.44
N ASP A 323 -3.66 23.12 17.28
CA ASP A 323 -2.63 22.20 17.79
C ASP A 323 -2.02 21.37 16.65
N THR A 324 -0.68 21.38 16.55
CA THR A 324 0.09 20.72 15.48
C THR A 324 0.74 19.46 16.05
N PRO A 325 0.30 18.24 15.66
CA PRO A 325 0.87 17.00 16.17
C PRO A 325 2.38 16.92 15.94
N HIS A 326 3.11 16.54 16.98
CA HIS A 326 4.55 16.31 16.92
C HIS A 326 4.80 14.85 16.53
N VAL A 327 5.48 14.64 15.41
CA VAL A 327 5.80 13.29 14.92
C VAL A 327 7.30 13.15 14.74
N ALA A 328 7.89 12.08 15.27
CA ALA A 328 9.27 11.73 14.98
C ALA A 328 9.35 10.58 13.97
N VAL A 329 10.23 10.72 12.99
CA VAL A 329 10.58 9.70 12.01
C VAL A 329 12.03 9.30 12.26
N VAL A 330 12.24 8.04 12.62
CA VAL A 330 13.57 7.48 12.96
C VAL A 330 14.11 6.71 11.77
N GLY A 331 15.13 7.24 11.11
CA GLY A 331 15.77 6.71 9.91
C GLY A 331 15.58 7.63 8.71
N GLY A 332 16.67 8.13 8.16
CA GLY A 332 16.74 9.04 7.00
C GLY A 332 16.90 8.34 5.66
N GLY A 333 16.49 7.07 5.52
CA GLY A 333 16.38 6.39 4.23
C GLY A 333 15.14 6.82 3.43
N LEU A 334 14.96 6.32 2.20
CA LEU A 334 13.82 6.69 1.34
C LEU A 334 12.45 6.56 2.04
N ALA A 335 12.23 5.49 2.83
CA ALA A 335 10.99 5.30 3.57
C ALA A 335 10.73 6.44 4.58
N GLY A 336 11.74 6.80 5.37
CA GLY A 336 11.62 7.87 6.36
C GLY A 336 11.57 9.26 5.75
N ILE A 337 12.35 9.54 4.70
CA ILE A 337 12.24 10.77 3.91
C ILE A 337 10.79 10.93 3.42
N ARG A 338 10.24 9.87 2.82
CA ARG A 338 8.87 9.90 2.28
C ARG A 338 7.83 10.11 3.37
N SER A 339 7.95 9.39 4.49
CA SER A 339 7.06 9.60 5.65
C SER A 339 7.12 11.04 6.15
N ALA A 340 8.32 11.59 6.34
CA ALA A 340 8.50 12.93 6.88
C ALA A 340 7.92 14.01 5.96
N MET A 341 8.17 13.92 4.66
CA MET A 341 7.57 14.82 3.66
C MET A 341 6.04 14.76 3.69
N HIS A 342 5.49 13.55 3.71
CA HIS A 342 4.04 13.34 3.66
C HIS A 342 3.36 13.87 4.92
N LEU A 343 3.95 13.63 6.10
CA LEU A 343 3.45 14.12 7.38
C LEU A 343 3.50 15.65 7.47
N ALA A 344 4.63 16.26 7.08
CA ALA A 344 4.80 17.71 7.12
C ALA A 344 3.82 18.43 6.19
N LYS A 345 3.63 17.89 4.98
CA LYS A 345 2.64 18.37 4.01
C LYS A 345 1.22 18.42 4.57
N HIS A 346 0.87 17.53 5.51
CA HIS A 346 -0.46 17.42 6.11
C HIS A 346 -0.57 18.07 7.50
N GLY A 347 0.36 18.98 7.84
CA GLY A 347 0.26 19.82 9.03
C GLY A 347 0.63 19.11 10.33
N CYS A 348 1.58 18.18 10.27
CA CYS A 348 2.32 17.68 11.42
C CYS A 348 3.65 18.44 11.56
N GLN A 349 4.11 18.68 12.78
CA GLN A 349 5.46 19.15 13.04
C GLN A 349 6.36 17.92 13.12
N VAL A 350 7.31 17.80 12.20
CA VAL A 350 8.08 16.56 12.01
C VAL A 350 9.55 16.73 12.40
N TRP A 351 10.08 15.72 13.09
CA TRP A 351 11.51 15.54 13.32
C TRP A 351 11.99 14.29 12.59
N LEU A 352 12.96 14.43 11.69
CA LEU A 352 13.59 13.31 11.00
C LEU A 352 14.96 13.05 11.60
N LEU A 353 15.13 11.93 12.29
CA LEU A 353 16.37 11.55 12.97
C LEU A 353 17.14 10.54 12.15
N GLU A 354 18.40 10.84 11.83
CA GLU A 354 19.30 9.95 11.10
C GLU A 354 20.62 9.76 11.84
N SER A 355 21.06 8.51 11.93
CA SER A 355 22.30 8.10 12.60
C SER A 355 23.56 8.60 11.91
N ARG A 356 23.54 8.73 10.58
CA ARG A 356 24.64 9.21 9.75
C ARG A 356 24.54 10.72 9.54
N ASN A 357 25.63 11.35 9.10
CA ASN A 357 25.67 12.77 8.73
C ASN A 357 25.09 13.05 7.33
N ARG A 358 24.21 12.17 6.83
CA ARG A 358 23.60 12.21 5.50
C ARG A 358 22.34 11.36 5.44
N LEU A 359 21.41 11.74 4.58
CA LEU A 359 20.19 10.99 4.27
C LEU A 359 20.45 9.97 3.13
N GLY A 360 19.41 9.22 2.76
CA GLY A 360 19.38 8.27 1.65
C GLY A 360 19.52 6.79 2.05
N GLY A 361 20.11 6.52 3.22
CA GLY A 361 20.23 5.16 3.76
C GLY A 361 21.08 4.25 2.87
N ARG A 362 20.44 3.24 2.24
CA ARG A 362 21.07 2.33 1.25
C ARG A 362 21.23 2.95 -0.13
N VAL A 363 20.45 3.99 -0.44
CA VAL A 363 20.53 4.74 -1.70
C VAL A 363 21.43 5.94 -1.47
N GLY A 364 22.73 5.78 -1.68
CA GLY A 364 23.70 6.83 -1.42
C GLY A 364 25.07 6.54 -2.01
N SER A 365 25.98 7.48 -1.77
CA SER A 365 27.33 7.48 -2.36
C SER A 365 28.40 7.77 -1.30
N PHE A 366 29.67 7.60 -1.61
CA PHE A 366 30.78 7.90 -0.72
C PHE A 366 31.93 8.53 -1.50
N SER A 367 32.74 9.31 -0.81
CA SER A 367 34.01 9.80 -1.34
C SER A 367 35.07 8.72 -1.19
N ASP A 368 35.73 8.36 -2.28
CA ASP A 368 36.86 7.45 -2.28
C ASP A 368 38.15 8.27 -2.33
N SER A 369 39.10 8.03 -1.42
CA SER A 369 40.37 8.79 -1.39
C SER A 369 41.18 8.68 -2.68
N ASN A 370 40.94 7.61 -3.45
CA ASN A 370 41.61 7.32 -4.70
C ASN A 370 40.81 7.77 -5.93
N SER A 371 39.71 8.51 -5.73
CA SER A 371 38.90 9.07 -6.81
C SER A 371 38.51 10.52 -6.53
N PRO A 372 38.70 11.43 -7.49
CA PRO A 372 38.27 12.83 -7.33
C PRO A 372 36.74 12.98 -7.39
N GLN A 373 36.01 11.94 -7.78
CA GLN A 373 34.55 11.91 -7.95
C GLN A 373 33.87 11.07 -6.85
N VAL A 374 32.61 11.38 -6.58
CA VAL A 374 31.76 10.65 -5.65
C VAL A 374 31.32 9.32 -6.28
N VAL A 375 31.33 8.23 -5.51
CA VAL A 375 31.03 6.87 -5.98
C VAL A 375 29.78 6.34 -5.29
N ASP A 376 28.79 5.89 -6.05
CA ASP A 376 27.57 5.27 -5.51
C ASP A 376 27.89 3.92 -4.84
N TYR A 377 27.12 3.51 -3.83
CA TYR A 377 27.33 2.17 -3.23
C TYR A 377 27.08 1.04 -4.25
N CYS A 378 26.11 1.26 -5.12
CA CYS A 378 25.76 0.41 -6.27
C CYS A 378 24.84 1.24 -7.17
N GLN A 379 24.80 0.93 -8.47
CA GLN A 379 23.87 1.59 -9.38
C GLN A 379 22.43 1.27 -9.00
N HIS A 380 21.63 2.31 -8.76
CA HIS A 380 20.19 2.18 -8.55
C HIS A 380 19.44 2.63 -9.81
N VAL A 381 18.41 1.89 -10.19
CA VAL A 381 17.58 2.19 -11.36
C VAL A 381 16.12 2.10 -10.95
N GLY A 382 15.32 3.08 -11.35
CA GLY A 382 13.87 3.04 -11.24
C GLY A 382 13.23 2.38 -12.47
N MET A 383 11.97 2.00 -12.37
CA MET A 383 11.17 1.61 -13.53
C MET A 383 9.92 2.49 -13.59
N ARG A 384 9.33 2.66 -14.78
CA ARG A 384 8.10 3.45 -14.93
C ARG A 384 6.94 2.88 -14.11
N CYS A 385 6.89 1.57 -13.88
CA CYS A 385 5.91 0.93 -13.00
C CYS A 385 6.09 1.27 -11.51
N CYS A 386 7.21 1.87 -11.11
CA CYS A 386 7.45 2.39 -9.77
C CYS A 386 6.76 3.74 -9.60
N HIS A 387 5.44 3.71 -9.47
CA HIS A 387 4.60 4.91 -9.43
C HIS A 387 4.93 5.83 -8.25
N GLU A 388 5.27 5.28 -7.08
CA GLU A 388 5.63 6.10 -5.93
C GLU A 388 7.01 6.73 -6.08
N LEU A 389 7.96 6.03 -6.72
CA LEU A 389 9.23 6.60 -7.12
C LEU A 389 9.04 7.76 -8.11
N VAL A 390 8.26 7.57 -9.17
CA VAL A 390 7.96 8.63 -10.15
C VAL A 390 7.31 9.83 -9.48
N ARG A 391 6.33 9.59 -8.59
CA ARG A 391 5.68 10.65 -7.82
C ARG A 391 6.67 11.39 -6.93
N TRP A 392 7.53 10.67 -6.23
CA TRP A 392 8.54 11.27 -5.36
C TRP A 392 9.52 12.14 -6.17
N ILE A 393 10.04 11.64 -7.31
CA ILE A 393 10.90 12.40 -8.23
C ILE A 393 10.25 13.73 -8.63
N GLN A 394 8.97 13.71 -8.97
CA GLN A 394 8.20 14.92 -9.30
C GLN A 394 8.02 15.86 -8.10
N GLU A 395 7.75 15.32 -6.92
CA GLU A 395 7.55 16.11 -5.70
C GLU A 395 8.82 16.80 -5.19
N ILE A 396 10.00 16.25 -5.49
CA ILE A 396 11.31 16.87 -5.22
C ILE A 396 11.86 17.66 -6.43
N GLY A 397 11.14 17.72 -7.55
CA GLY A 397 11.49 18.53 -8.72
C GLY A 397 12.74 18.05 -9.47
N GLN A 398 12.91 16.75 -9.61
CA GLN A 398 14.10 16.13 -10.19
C GLN A 398 13.91 15.48 -11.55
N GLU A 399 12.79 15.68 -12.22
CA GLU A 399 12.43 14.95 -13.45
C GLU A 399 13.55 14.99 -14.51
N ASP A 400 14.23 16.14 -14.67
CA ASP A 400 15.31 16.31 -15.64
C ASP A 400 16.60 15.54 -15.30
N LEU A 401 16.76 15.14 -14.03
CA LEU A 401 17.91 14.41 -13.50
C LEU A 401 17.78 12.88 -13.60
N TRP A 402 16.62 12.38 -14.04
CA TRP A 402 16.37 10.97 -14.28
C TRP A 402 16.18 10.74 -15.79
N GLN A 403 17.13 10.03 -16.40
CA GLN A 403 17.04 9.65 -17.82
C GLN A 403 16.08 8.48 -17.97
N GLU A 404 15.02 8.68 -18.75
CA GLU A 404 14.17 7.55 -19.14
C GLU A 404 14.76 6.82 -20.35
N GLU A 405 14.92 5.51 -20.20
CA GLU A 405 15.38 4.61 -21.26
C GLU A 405 14.24 3.66 -21.66
N SER A 406 13.68 3.89 -22.85
CA SER A 406 12.60 3.07 -23.41
C SER A 406 13.09 1.82 -24.16
N THR A 407 14.41 1.61 -24.18
CA THR A 407 15.07 0.51 -24.88
C THR A 407 16.00 -0.20 -23.92
N LEU A 408 15.83 -1.53 -23.80
CA LEU A 408 16.74 -2.39 -23.06
C LEU A 408 17.84 -2.87 -24.01
N TRP A 409 19.09 -2.65 -23.63
CA TRP A 409 20.27 -3.08 -24.40
C TRP A 409 20.89 -4.32 -23.78
N PHE A 410 21.22 -5.31 -24.60
CA PHE A 410 21.72 -6.61 -24.15
C PHE A 410 23.06 -6.95 -24.82
N ARG A 411 23.86 -7.76 -24.12
CA ARG A 411 24.95 -8.55 -24.69
C ARG A 411 24.65 -10.04 -24.53
N SER A 412 24.61 -10.74 -25.65
CA SER A 412 24.42 -12.20 -25.70
C SER A 412 25.59 -12.92 -25.04
N ASN A 413 25.45 -14.23 -24.82
CA ASN A 413 26.54 -15.03 -24.29
C ASN A 413 27.77 -15.07 -25.23
N SER A 414 27.59 -14.82 -26.52
CA SER A 414 28.69 -14.68 -27.49
C SER A 414 29.25 -13.25 -27.66
N GLY A 415 28.76 -12.29 -26.86
CA GLY A 415 29.13 -10.88 -26.96
C GLY A 415 28.40 -10.10 -28.07
N ARG A 416 27.37 -10.69 -28.70
CA ARG A 416 26.55 -10.00 -29.71
C ARG A 416 25.64 -8.96 -29.03
N ARG A 417 25.73 -7.72 -29.49
CA ARG A 417 24.81 -6.63 -29.14
C ARG A 417 23.42 -6.83 -29.77
N PHE A 418 22.37 -6.68 -28.97
CA PHE A 418 20.99 -6.56 -29.43
C PHE A 418 20.16 -5.73 -28.45
N SER A 419 18.92 -5.40 -28.81
CA SER A 419 18.06 -4.56 -27.98
C SER A 419 16.60 -4.99 -28.03
N ALA A 420 15.82 -4.51 -27.07
CA ALA A 420 14.37 -4.62 -27.06
C ALA A 420 13.69 -3.31 -26.71
N ASN A 421 12.66 -2.98 -27.49
CA ASN A 421 11.77 -1.87 -27.30
C ASN A 421 10.34 -2.31 -27.57
N ALA A 422 9.37 -1.50 -27.14
CA ALA A 422 7.96 -1.85 -27.27
C ALA A 422 7.48 -1.79 -28.73
N TRP A 423 7.07 -2.93 -29.29
CA TRP A 423 6.40 -3.03 -30.59
C TRP A 423 5.01 -2.36 -30.56
N PRO A 424 4.40 -2.03 -31.72
CA PRO A 424 3.05 -1.47 -31.80
C PRO A 424 1.94 -2.52 -31.51
N LEU A 425 2.12 -3.32 -30.46
CA LEU A 425 1.17 -4.30 -29.95
C LEU A 425 0.71 -3.89 -28.55
N PRO A 426 -0.49 -4.29 -28.11
CA PRO A 426 -0.94 -4.03 -26.74
C PRO A 426 -0.15 -4.85 -25.73
N ALA A 427 -0.15 -4.42 -24.47
CA ALA A 427 0.33 -5.26 -23.39
C ALA A 427 -0.54 -6.53 -23.26
N PRO A 428 0.05 -7.73 -23.03
CA PRO A 428 1.47 -8.01 -22.76
C PRO A 428 2.33 -8.34 -24.00
N PHE A 429 1.81 -8.19 -25.23
CA PHE A 429 2.50 -8.58 -26.47
C PHE A 429 3.51 -7.55 -27.01
N HIS A 430 3.56 -6.35 -26.44
CA HIS A 430 4.46 -5.28 -26.87
C HIS A 430 5.96 -5.66 -26.82
N LEU A 431 6.38 -6.60 -25.96
CA LEU A 431 7.76 -7.09 -25.89
C LEU A 431 7.98 -8.42 -26.64
N SER A 432 7.05 -8.86 -27.50
CA SER A 432 7.26 -10.10 -28.29
C SER A 432 8.52 -10.05 -29.16
N GLY A 433 8.95 -8.86 -29.58
CA GLY A 433 10.21 -8.65 -30.29
C GLY A 433 11.46 -9.07 -29.51
N LEU A 434 11.46 -8.90 -28.18
CA LEU A 434 12.56 -9.35 -27.31
C LEU A 434 12.76 -10.86 -27.45
N LEU A 435 11.67 -11.63 -27.37
CA LEU A 435 11.73 -13.09 -27.44
C LEU A 435 12.10 -13.60 -28.85
N LEU A 436 11.60 -12.93 -29.89
CA LEU A 436 11.85 -13.31 -31.28
C LEU A 436 13.27 -12.99 -31.75
N ASN A 437 13.86 -11.90 -31.26
CA ASN A 437 15.17 -11.43 -31.69
C ASN A 437 16.31 -11.87 -30.76
N TRP A 438 16.01 -12.61 -29.68
CA TRP A 438 17.02 -13.09 -28.73
C TRP A 438 17.97 -14.13 -29.40
N PRO A 439 19.28 -13.83 -29.54
CA PRO A 439 20.21 -14.68 -30.29
C PRO A 439 20.46 -16.05 -29.64
N ASP A 440 20.52 -16.10 -28.31
CA ASP A 440 20.86 -17.31 -27.55
C ASP A 440 19.68 -18.28 -27.35
N LEU A 441 18.46 -17.94 -27.80
CA LEU A 441 17.26 -18.76 -27.61
C LEU A 441 16.87 -19.49 -28.89
N LYS A 442 16.78 -20.83 -28.80
CA LYS A 442 16.24 -21.70 -29.86
C LYS A 442 14.71 -21.63 -29.90
N LEU A 443 14.11 -22.16 -30.95
CA LEU A 443 12.64 -22.20 -31.11
C LEU A 443 11.93 -22.88 -29.92
N VAL A 444 12.50 -23.98 -29.41
CA VAL A 444 11.96 -24.67 -28.22
C VAL A 444 12.03 -23.81 -26.96
N ASP A 445 13.11 -23.04 -26.79
CA ASP A 445 13.28 -22.14 -25.64
C ASP A 445 12.22 -21.03 -25.71
N ARG A 446 12.02 -20.44 -26.89
CA ARG A 446 11.01 -19.41 -27.11
C ARG A 446 9.59 -19.92 -26.84
N ALA A 447 9.26 -21.10 -27.34
CA ALA A 447 7.95 -21.72 -27.14
C ALA A 447 7.68 -22.02 -25.66
N THR A 448 8.67 -22.55 -24.94
CA THR A 448 8.54 -22.84 -23.51
C THR A 448 8.44 -21.55 -22.69
N ILE A 449 9.24 -20.51 -22.98
CA ILE A 449 9.13 -19.19 -22.33
C ILE A 449 7.72 -18.60 -22.55
N ALA A 450 7.23 -18.59 -23.79
CA ALA A 450 5.89 -18.09 -24.09
C ALA A 450 4.80 -18.86 -23.31
N TRP A 451 4.92 -20.19 -23.22
CA TRP A 451 4.05 -21.02 -22.39
C TRP A 451 4.13 -20.64 -20.91
N GLY A 452 5.34 -20.46 -20.37
CA GLY A 452 5.56 -20.06 -18.98
C GLY A 452 4.91 -18.70 -18.67
N LEU A 453 5.08 -17.71 -19.55
CA LEU A 453 4.45 -16.40 -19.41
C LEU A 453 2.91 -16.49 -19.42
N ILE A 454 2.33 -17.28 -20.32
CA ILE A 454 0.86 -17.50 -20.37
C ILE A 454 0.37 -18.13 -19.07
N GLN A 455 1.07 -19.13 -18.54
CA GLN A 455 0.69 -19.78 -17.28
C GLN A 455 0.81 -18.81 -16.10
N LEU A 456 1.88 -18.01 -16.06
CA LEU A 456 2.08 -17.01 -15.02
C LEU A 456 0.96 -15.96 -15.02
N ILE A 457 0.64 -15.39 -16.18
CA ILE A 457 -0.42 -14.36 -16.34
C ILE A 457 -1.81 -14.90 -15.94
N ARG A 458 -2.06 -16.20 -16.14
CA ARG A 458 -3.34 -16.85 -15.80
C ARG A 458 -3.42 -17.31 -14.34
N THR A 459 -2.28 -17.37 -13.64
CA THR A 459 -2.23 -17.91 -12.28
C THR A 459 -2.61 -16.83 -11.27
N SER A 460 -3.59 -17.12 -10.40
CA SER A 460 -3.86 -16.27 -9.25
C SER A 460 -2.82 -16.53 -8.15
N PRO A 461 -2.26 -15.49 -7.51
CA PRO A 461 -1.18 -15.64 -6.54
C PRO A 461 -1.69 -16.13 -5.18
N THR A 462 -2.10 -17.41 -5.11
CA THR A 462 -2.50 -18.07 -3.87
C THR A 462 -1.33 -18.14 -2.88
N LYS A 463 -1.61 -18.37 -1.58
CA LYS A 463 -0.56 -18.51 -0.55
C LYS A 463 0.49 -19.57 -0.94
N HIS A 464 0.04 -20.75 -1.37
CA HIS A 464 0.94 -21.80 -1.84
C HIS A 464 1.79 -21.35 -3.04
N PHE A 465 1.19 -20.68 -4.03
CA PHE A 465 1.94 -20.14 -5.16
C PHE A 465 3.01 -19.14 -4.71
N GLN A 466 2.71 -18.28 -3.74
CA GLN A 466 3.66 -17.29 -3.23
C GLN A 466 4.85 -17.92 -2.47
N GLU A 467 4.76 -19.18 -2.06
CA GLU A 467 5.80 -19.91 -1.32
C GLU A 467 6.65 -20.82 -2.22
N LEU A 468 6.19 -21.13 -3.44
CA LEU A 468 6.92 -21.97 -4.39
C LEU A 468 8.20 -21.29 -4.89
N SER A 469 9.31 -22.03 -4.97
CA SER A 469 10.55 -21.53 -5.58
C SER A 469 10.36 -21.34 -7.10
N ALA A 470 11.00 -20.32 -7.65
CA ALA A 470 10.97 -20.04 -9.07
C ALA A 470 11.62 -21.19 -9.86
N LYS A 471 12.75 -21.72 -9.37
CA LYS A 471 13.42 -22.87 -10.00
C LYS A 471 12.52 -24.09 -10.14
N ASP A 472 11.80 -24.46 -9.08
CA ASP A 472 10.92 -25.64 -9.11
C ASP A 472 9.70 -25.38 -9.99
N TRP A 473 9.12 -24.18 -9.91
CA TRP A 473 8.00 -23.80 -10.76
C TRP A 473 8.40 -23.83 -12.24
N LEU A 474 9.54 -23.26 -12.62
CA LEU A 474 10.01 -23.23 -14.01
C LEU A 474 10.28 -24.65 -14.54
N LYS A 475 10.87 -25.53 -13.74
CA LYS A 475 11.06 -26.95 -14.10
C LYS A 475 9.71 -27.65 -14.34
N ASN A 476 8.75 -27.45 -13.44
CA ASN A 476 7.42 -28.05 -13.55
C ASN A 476 6.63 -27.52 -14.76
N HIS A 477 6.95 -26.31 -15.23
CA HIS A 477 6.37 -25.69 -16.42
C HIS A 477 7.21 -25.87 -17.69
N ARG A 478 8.02 -26.95 -17.72
CA ARG A 478 8.76 -27.42 -18.90
C ARG A 478 9.71 -26.38 -19.50
N GLN A 479 10.21 -25.43 -18.70
CA GLN A 479 11.24 -24.51 -19.16
C GLN A 479 12.54 -25.30 -19.42
N THR A 480 13.14 -25.09 -20.60
CA THR A 480 14.42 -25.73 -20.91
C THR A 480 15.52 -25.14 -20.03
N PRO A 481 16.64 -25.86 -19.79
CA PRO A 481 17.79 -25.31 -19.06
C PRO A 481 18.31 -24.01 -19.69
N ASN A 482 18.30 -23.91 -21.02
CA ASN A 482 18.73 -22.71 -21.73
C ASN A 482 17.76 -21.54 -21.53
N ALA A 483 16.44 -21.78 -21.56
CA ALA A 483 15.45 -20.77 -21.23
C ALA A 483 15.58 -20.27 -19.78
N ILE A 484 15.82 -21.19 -18.84
CA ILE A 484 16.05 -20.84 -17.43
C ILE A 484 17.27 -19.93 -17.31
N ASN A 485 18.41 -20.31 -17.89
CA ASN A 485 19.66 -19.56 -17.73
C ASN A 485 19.69 -18.24 -18.51
N CYS A 486 19.24 -18.24 -19.77
CA CYS A 486 19.35 -17.05 -20.62
C CYS A 486 18.22 -16.04 -20.38
N PHE A 487 16.99 -16.48 -20.11
CA PHE A 487 15.83 -15.58 -19.98
C PHE A 487 15.45 -15.37 -18.51
N TRP A 488 15.07 -16.44 -17.80
CA TRP A 488 14.50 -16.31 -16.45
C TRP A 488 15.54 -15.86 -15.43
N ASN A 489 16.75 -16.43 -15.44
CA ASN A 489 17.82 -16.07 -14.53
C ASN A 489 18.26 -14.62 -14.75
N THR A 490 18.48 -14.23 -16.00
CA THR A 490 18.87 -12.85 -16.37
C THR A 490 17.90 -11.82 -15.83
N ILE A 491 16.58 -12.02 -15.99
CA ILE A 491 15.58 -11.06 -15.52
C ILE A 491 15.40 -11.13 -14.00
N LEU A 492 15.25 -12.33 -13.43
CA LEU A 492 14.84 -12.49 -12.04
C LEU A 492 15.96 -12.24 -11.04
N VAL A 493 17.17 -12.72 -11.31
CA VAL A 493 18.33 -12.45 -10.43
C VAL A 493 18.66 -10.96 -10.45
N SER A 494 18.60 -10.35 -11.64
CA SER A 494 18.77 -8.90 -11.79
C SER A 494 17.73 -8.10 -10.99
N ALA A 495 16.46 -8.47 -11.05
CA ALA A 495 15.38 -7.68 -10.46
C ALA A 495 15.23 -7.90 -8.95
N LEU A 496 15.62 -9.07 -8.45
CA LEU A 496 15.36 -9.50 -7.07
C LEU A 496 16.61 -9.69 -6.22
N GLY A 497 17.81 -9.60 -6.82
CA GLY A 497 19.07 -9.73 -6.09
C GLY A 497 19.30 -11.10 -5.45
N GLU A 498 18.70 -12.16 -6.00
CA GLU A 498 18.67 -13.47 -5.37
C GLU A 498 18.69 -14.61 -6.40
N GLN A 499 19.12 -15.80 -5.99
CA GLN A 499 19.19 -17.00 -6.84
C GLN A 499 17.81 -17.64 -7.07
N LEU A 500 17.61 -18.29 -8.23
CA LEU A 500 16.30 -18.82 -8.65
C LEU A 500 15.68 -19.87 -7.73
N ASP A 501 16.49 -20.66 -7.01
CA ASP A 501 16.00 -21.62 -6.00
C ASP A 501 15.52 -20.94 -4.72
N ARG A 502 15.91 -19.69 -4.50
CA ARG A 502 15.50 -18.88 -3.36
C ARG A 502 14.52 -17.77 -3.74
N ILE A 503 14.28 -17.50 -5.01
CA ILE A 503 13.23 -16.57 -5.42
C ILE A 503 11.87 -17.26 -5.33
N THR A 504 10.88 -16.66 -4.66
CA THR A 504 9.51 -17.17 -4.70
C THR A 504 8.72 -16.70 -5.93
N MET A 505 7.76 -17.52 -6.35
CA MET A 505 6.87 -17.18 -7.48
C MET A 505 5.97 -15.97 -7.21
N GLY A 506 5.70 -15.62 -5.95
CA GLY A 506 5.04 -14.35 -5.61
C GLY A 506 5.86 -13.13 -6.08
N SER A 507 7.18 -13.16 -5.86
CA SER A 507 8.11 -12.12 -6.31
C SER A 507 8.30 -12.13 -7.84
N VAL A 508 8.37 -13.33 -8.46
CA VAL A 508 8.38 -13.48 -9.92
C VAL A 508 7.15 -12.84 -10.55
N HIS A 509 5.97 -13.14 -10.01
CA HIS A 509 4.71 -12.60 -10.50
C HIS A 509 4.72 -11.06 -10.42
N LYS A 510 5.18 -10.48 -9.31
CA LYS A 510 5.27 -9.01 -9.18
C LYS A 510 6.22 -8.40 -10.23
N VAL A 511 7.41 -8.97 -10.44
CA VAL A 511 8.37 -8.45 -11.43
C VAL A 511 7.83 -8.56 -12.86
N ILE A 512 7.36 -9.75 -13.24
CA ILE A 512 6.95 -10.00 -14.64
C ILE A 512 5.65 -9.27 -14.97
N ILE A 513 4.66 -9.29 -14.08
CA ILE A 513 3.37 -8.67 -14.36
C ILE A 513 3.48 -7.16 -14.32
N ASP A 514 3.88 -6.58 -13.19
CA ASP A 514 3.89 -5.13 -13.01
C ASP A 514 5.04 -4.47 -13.78
N GLY A 515 6.19 -5.13 -13.91
CA GLY A 515 7.37 -4.58 -14.60
C GLY A 515 7.33 -4.71 -16.12
N PHE A 516 6.67 -5.74 -16.67
CA PHE A 516 6.77 -6.06 -18.11
C PHE A 516 5.44 -6.36 -18.82
N ALA A 517 4.37 -6.73 -18.10
CA ALA A 517 3.13 -7.20 -18.73
C ALA A 517 1.93 -6.26 -18.58
N ALA A 518 1.91 -5.41 -17.54
CA ALA A 518 0.76 -4.60 -17.17
C ALA A 518 0.50 -3.44 -18.16
N THR A 519 1.54 -2.66 -18.49
CA THR A 519 1.45 -1.56 -19.46
C THR A 519 2.60 -1.63 -20.46
N LYS A 520 2.47 -0.91 -21.57
CA LYS A 520 3.45 -0.92 -22.67
C LYS A 520 4.79 -0.25 -22.31
N ASP A 521 4.78 0.60 -21.30
CA ASP A 521 5.88 1.45 -20.86
C ASP A 521 6.43 1.06 -19.48
N ALA A 522 5.82 0.09 -18.80
CA ALA A 522 6.18 -0.34 -17.45
C ALA A 522 7.69 -0.66 -17.29
N PHE A 523 8.29 -1.24 -18.33
CA PHE A 523 9.68 -1.69 -18.33
C PHE A 523 10.70 -0.56 -18.57
N HIS A 524 10.25 0.65 -18.92
CA HIS A 524 11.15 1.77 -19.14
C HIS A 524 11.96 2.04 -17.89
N LEU A 525 13.28 2.13 -18.03
CA LEU A 525 14.18 2.37 -16.93
C LEU A 525 14.27 3.87 -16.64
N LEU A 526 14.41 4.23 -15.37
CA LEU A 526 14.69 5.58 -14.90
C LEU A 526 16.10 5.57 -14.32
N VAL A 527 17.07 6.06 -15.09
CA VAL A 527 18.49 6.01 -14.77
C VAL A 527 18.95 7.36 -14.21
N PRO A 528 19.55 7.41 -13.01
CA PRO A 528 20.19 8.60 -12.45
C PRO A 528 21.21 9.25 -13.39
N LYS A 529 21.14 10.56 -13.61
CA LYS A 529 22.17 11.34 -14.32
C LYS A 529 23.27 11.89 -13.40
N LYS A 530 23.02 11.91 -12.09
CA LYS A 530 23.94 12.41 -11.06
C LYS A 530 24.12 11.37 -9.96
N SER A 531 25.08 11.60 -9.06
CA SER A 531 25.31 10.72 -7.91
C SER A 531 24.07 10.60 -7.02
N LEU A 532 23.88 9.44 -6.39
CA LEU A 532 22.75 9.21 -5.49
C LEU A 532 22.75 10.12 -4.26
N SER A 533 23.91 10.60 -3.82
CA SER A 533 23.99 11.57 -2.71
C SER A 533 23.42 12.93 -3.11
N GLU A 534 23.66 13.38 -4.33
CA GLU A 534 23.04 14.62 -4.81
C GLU A 534 21.53 14.45 -5.04
N LEU A 535 21.14 13.33 -5.66
CA LEU A 535 19.74 13.06 -5.97
C LEU A 535 18.90 12.80 -4.72
N VAL A 536 19.39 12.01 -3.78
CA VAL A 536 18.60 11.59 -2.62
C VAL A 536 18.90 12.46 -1.40
N ASP A 537 20.16 12.63 -1.02
CA ASP A 537 20.49 13.34 0.22
C ASP A 537 20.24 14.85 0.10
N GLN A 538 20.94 15.51 -0.82
CA GLN A 538 20.86 16.96 -0.96
C GLN A 538 19.44 17.44 -1.29
N SER A 539 18.84 16.89 -2.34
CA SER A 539 17.54 17.39 -2.81
C SER A 539 16.39 17.07 -1.85
N SER A 540 16.42 15.91 -1.19
CA SER A 540 15.42 15.62 -0.15
C SER A 540 15.58 16.53 1.06
N ARG A 541 16.83 16.82 1.47
CA ARG A 541 17.10 17.75 2.58
C ARG A 541 16.52 19.12 2.30
N GLU A 542 16.85 19.69 1.14
CA GLU A 542 16.33 21.01 0.71
C GLU A 542 14.80 21.05 0.73
N GLN A 543 14.15 19.99 0.22
CA GLN A 543 12.69 19.92 0.19
C GLN A 543 12.06 19.69 1.57
N LEU A 544 12.67 18.87 2.43
CA LEU A 544 12.23 18.64 3.81
C LEU A 544 12.33 19.92 4.65
N GLU A 545 13.44 20.65 4.53
CA GLU A 545 13.65 21.93 5.22
C GLU A 545 12.64 22.98 4.74
N LYS A 546 12.37 23.04 3.44
CA LYS A 546 11.32 23.90 2.86
C LYS A 546 9.93 23.59 3.40
N GLN A 547 9.67 22.34 3.77
CA GLN A 547 8.41 21.90 4.41
C GLN A 547 8.41 22.07 5.94
N GLY A 548 9.48 22.62 6.53
CA GLY A 548 9.57 22.85 7.97
C GLY A 548 9.91 21.60 8.80
N VAL A 549 10.39 20.53 8.16
CA VAL A 549 10.88 19.33 8.86
C VAL A 549 12.19 19.65 9.57
N ARG A 550 12.28 19.26 10.85
CA ARG A 550 13.51 19.40 11.63
C ARG A 550 14.38 18.15 11.43
N ILE A 551 15.48 18.31 10.70
CA ILE A 551 16.40 17.21 10.39
C ILE A 551 17.47 17.13 11.49
N VAL A 552 17.64 15.95 12.09
CA VAL A 552 18.61 15.67 13.16
C VAL A 552 19.55 14.55 12.69
N GLN A 553 20.70 14.92 12.16
CA GLN A 553 21.70 14.00 11.62
C GLN A 553 22.81 13.67 12.63
N GLY A 554 23.51 12.55 12.43
CA GLY A 554 24.61 12.12 13.29
C GLY A 554 24.19 11.66 14.69
N LYS A 555 22.89 11.44 14.93
CA LYS A 555 22.35 11.05 16.24
C LYS A 555 21.66 9.70 16.14
N THR A 556 22.13 8.73 16.92
CA THR A 556 21.55 7.39 16.91
C THR A 556 20.49 7.28 17.99
N VAL A 557 19.26 6.92 17.62
CA VAL A 557 18.20 6.56 18.59
C VAL A 557 18.53 5.18 19.18
N LEU A 558 18.60 5.10 20.51
CA LEU A 558 18.95 3.89 21.26
C LEU A 558 17.75 3.22 21.95
N GLY A 559 16.69 3.97 22.22
CA GLY A 559 15.54 3.52 22.98
C GLY A 559 14.36 4.50 22.85
N LEU A 560 13.17 4.00 23.18
CA LEU A 560 11.89 4.70 23.06
C LEU A 560 11.15 4.50 24.38
N THR A 561 10.62 5.58 24.96
CA THR A 561 9.82 5.48 26.19
C THR A 561 8.50 6.21 26.00
N GLN A 562 7.41 5.63 26.45
CA GLN A 562 6.11 6.30 26.45
C GLN A 562 5.81 6.85 27.85
N ASN A 563 5.37 8.11 27.90
CA ASN A 563 5.00 8.78 29.15
C ASN A 563 3.55 8.47 29.56
N GLN A 564 3.12 8.97 30.73
CA GLN A 564 1.77 8.71 31.26
C GLN A 564 0.62 9.28 30.39
N ASN A 565 0.92 10.25 29.51
CA ASN A 565 -0.03 10.85 28.58
C ASN A 565 -0.02 10.16 27.20
N ALA A 566 0.54 8.95 27.11
CA ALA A 566 0.71 8.20 25.87
C ALA A 566 1.59 8.87 24.79
N ARG A 567 2.40 9.87 25.15
CA ARG A 567 3.37 10.49 24.23
C ARG A 567 4.74 9.84 24.33
N TRP A 568 5.49 9.87 23.25
CA TRP A 568 6.76 9.19 23.09
C TRP A 568 7.96 10.11 23.27
N SER A 569 8.96 9.66 24.01
CA SER A 569 10.27 10.31 24.16
C SER A 569 11.38 9.42 23.58
N LEU A 570 12.40 10.03 22.97
CA LEU A 570 13.50 9.33 22.31
C LEU A 570 14.80 9.45 23.08
N GLN A 571 15.48 8.32 23.31
CA GLN A 571 16.84 8.31 23.86
C GLN A 571 17.87 8.34 22.73
N ILE A 572 18.71 9.38 22.67
CA ILE A 572 19.69 9.57 21.61
C ILE A 572 21.13 9.48 22.12
N LYS A 573 22.02 8.87 21.32
CA LYS A 573 23.48 8.94 21.49
C LYS A 573 24.08 9.87 20.45
N SER A 574 24.86 10.84 20.92
CA SER A 574 25.60 11.79 20.10
C SER A 574 27.02 11.30 19.82
N THR A 575 27.51 11.47 18.60
CA THR A 575 28.90 11.16 18.22
C THR A 575 29.84 12.38 18.30
N ALA A 576 29.34 13.61 18.45
CA ALA A 576 30.19 14.81 18.40
C ALA A 576 29.71 16.09 19.12
N GLU A 577 28.47 16.20 19.59
CA GLU A 577 27.89 17.46 20.11
C GLU A 577 27.04 17.27 21.39
N PRO A 578 26.71 18.35 22.15
CA PRO A 578 25.83 18.25 23.32
C PRO A 578 24.46 17.63 22.97
N SER A 579 23.77 17.12 24.00
CA SER A 579 22.44 16.53 23.90
C SER A 579 21.46 17.55 23.29
N ILE A 580 20.81 17.20 22.18
CA ILE A 580 19.70 17.96 21.63
C ILE A 580 18.48 17.62 22.48
N ASP A 581 17.81 18.64 23.01
CA ASP A 581 16.53 18.46 23.69
C ASP A 581 15.43 18.23 22.65
N LEU A 582 14.83 17.04 22.69
CA LEU A 582 13.75 16.64 21.79
C LEU A 582 12.43 16.74 22.54
N PRO A 583 11.35 17.26 21.93
CA PRO A 583 10.06 17.25 22.58
C PRO A 583 9.51 15.82 22.67
N ASP A 584 8.45 15.66 23.45
CA ASP A 584 7.62 14.47 23.35
C ASP A 584 6.82 14.48 22.03
N PHE A 585 6.57 13.28 21.50
CA PHE A 585 5.92 13.05 20.22
C PHE A 585 4.57 12.35 20.40
N ASP A 586 3.58 12.75 19.61
CA ASP A 586 2.25 12.13 19.60
C ASP A 586 2.28 10.81 18.82
N ALA A 587 3.18 10.69 17.84
CA ALA A 587 3.41 9.46 17.10
C ALA A 587 4.88 9.30 16.68
N LEU A 588 5.29 8.04 16.46
CA LEU A 588 6.60 7.66 15.96
C LEU A 588 6.48 6.83 14.68
N VAL A 589 7.35 7.10 13.70
CA VAL A 589 7.60 6.24 12.55
C VAL A 589 9.00 5.64 12.66
N LEU A 590 9.10 4.33 12.79
CA LEU A 590 10.38 3.61 12.77
C LEU A 590 10.69 3.22 11.32
N ALA A 591 11.48 4.05 10.65
CA ALA A 591 11.96 3.88 9.28
C ALA A 591 13.38 3.26 9.23
N VAL A 592 13.69 2.38 10.18
CA VAL A 592 15.00 1.73 10.30
C VAL A 592 15.05 0.40 9.53
N PRO A 593 16.24 -0.12 9.17
CA PRO A 593 16.38 -1.46 8.64
C PRO A 593 15.83 -2.52 9.62
N TRP A 594 15.24 -3.61 9.10
CA TRP A 594 14.58 -4.65 9.90
C TRP A 594 15.51 -5.26 10.97
N HIS A 595 16.79 -5.45 10.64
CA HIS A 595 17.78 -6.00 11.57
C HIS A 595 18.12 -5.03 12.73
N ARG A 596 17.78 -3.74 12.65
CA ARG A 596 17.90 -2.77 13.75
C ARG A 596 16.62 -2.62 14.55
N LEU A 597 15.47 -2.93 13.94
CA LEU A 597 14.17 -2.82 14.59
C LEU A 597 14.10 -3.69 15.85
N GLY A 598 14.57 -4.95 15.74
CA GLY A 598 14.59 -5.89 16.86
C GLY A 598 15.31 -5.32 18.08
N ASP A 599 16.53 -4.78 17.89
CA ASP A 599 17.31 -4.18 18.97
C ASP A 599 16.62 -2.97 19.61
N LEU A 600 15.93 -2.15 18.79
CA LEU A 600 15.23 -0.97 19.25
C LEU A 600 13.99 -1.34 20.07
N LEU A 601 13.23 -2.36 19.66
CA LEU A 601 12.00 -2.77 20.34
C LEU A 601 12.27 -3.68 21.56
N GLU A 602 13.27 -4.58 21.50
CA GLU A 602 13.63 -5.49 22.61
C GLU A 602 14.09 -4.73 23.86
N ARG A 603 14.79 -3.61 23.69
CA ARG A 603 15.23 -2.75 24.81
C ARG A 603 14.07 -2.07 25.54
N ASN A 604 12.90 -2.01 24.92
CA ASN A 604 11.69 -1.41 25.46
C ASN A 604 10.59 -2.48 25.73
N SER A 605 10.99 -3.75 25.82
CA SER A 605 10.11 -4.95 25.78
C SER A 605 9.15 -5.14 26.97
N THR A 606 9.22 -4.30 28.01
CA THR A 606 8.33 -4.42 29.18
C THR A 606 6.87 -4.05 28.87
N SER A 607 6.56 -3.41 27.73
CA SER A 607 5.21 -2.97 27.36
C SER A 607 4.61 -3.61 26.11
N LEU A 608 5.35 -4.44 25.37
CA LEU A 608 4.84 -5.04 24.12
C LEU A 608 4.05 -6.32 24.37
N PRO A 609 2.84 -6.47 23.78
CA PRO A 609 2.09 -7.73 23.82
C PRO A 609 2.93 -8.91 23.32
N GLU A 610 2.74 -10.09 23.91
CA GLU A 610 3.52 -11.30 23.56
C GLU A 610 3.41 -11.67 22.08
N ALA A 611 2.23 -11.47 21.47
CA ALA A 611 2.00 -11.66 20.04
C ALA A 611 2.91 -10.79 19.17
N HIS A 612 3.26 -9.57 19.61
CA HIS A 612 4.17 -8.69 18.89
C HIS A 612 5.64 -9.14 19.04
N LYS A 613 6.02 -9.75 20.16
CA LYS A 613 7.40 -10.22 20.38
C LYS A 613 7.80 -11.32 19.40
N SER A 614 6.90 -12.30 19.17
CA SER A 614 7.14 -13.36 18.17
C SER A 614 7.32 -12.78 16.77
N LEU A 615 6.49 -11.81 16.40
CA LEU A 615 6.56 -11.18 15.09
C LEU A 615 7.82 -10.34 14.90
N ILE A 616 8.26 -9.61 15.93
CA ILE A 616 9.55 -8.88 15.92
C ILE A 616 10.71 -9.84 15.74
N HIS A 617 10.65 -11.03 16.36
CA HIS A 617 11.65 -12.07 16.17
C HIS A 617 11.72 -12.55 14.72
N GLU A 618 10.57 -12.76 14.06
CA GLU A 618 10.52 -13.09 12.63
C GLU A 618 11.11 -11.97 11.75
N VAL A 619 10.77 -10.71 12.04
CA VAL A 619 11.34 -9.53 11.35
C VAL A 619 12.85 -9.48 11.50
N LYS A 620 13.37 -9.68 12.71
CA LYS A 620 14.81 -9.64 13.02
C LYS A 620 15.59 -10.71 12.25
N ASN A 621 14.98 -11.89 12.08
CA ASN A 621 15.59 -13.04 11.40
C ASN A 621 15.31 -13.08 9.90
N LEU A 622 14.69 -12.04 9.33
CA LEU A 622 14.52 -11.92 7.90
C LEU A 622 15.91 -11.91 7.23
N GLU A 623 16.20 -12.96 6.45
CA GLU A 623 17.51 -13.15 5.85
C GLU A 623 17.82 -12.05 4.84
N SER A 624 19.08 -11.61 4.80
CA SER A 624 19.56 -10.64 3.80
C SER A 624 20.08 -11.33 2.54
N ALA A 625 20.02 -10.64 1.41
CA ALA A 625 20.70 -10.99 0.16
C ALA A 625 21.69 -9.88 -0.21
N PRO A 626 22.97 -10.22 -0.46
CA PRO A 626 24.01 -9.25 -0.77
C PRO A 626 23.96 -8.81 -2.23
N ILE A 627 24.27 -7.53 -2.46
CA ILE A 627 24.48 -6.96 -3.79
C ILE A 627 25.88 -6.33 -3.80
N THR A 628 26.59 -6.51 -4.91
CA THR A 628 27.93 -5.94 -5.11
C THR A 628 27.92 -4.96 -6.27
N GLY A 629 28.29 -3.70 -5.98
CA GLY A 629 28.67 -2.70 -6.97
C GLY A 629 30.16 -2.79 -7.27
N VAL A 630 30.52 -2.77 -8.56
CA VAL A 630 31.91 -2.74 -9.01
C VAL A 630 32.12 -1.51 -9.88
N HIS A 631 33.08 -0.70 -9.51
CA HIS A 631 33.39 0.58 -10.16
C HIS A 631 34.74 0.45 -10.82
N THR A 632 34.84 0.77 -12.12
CA THR A 632 36.07 0.59 -12.90
C THR A 632 36.41 1.86 -13.68
N TRP A 633 37.70 2.19 -13.72
CA TRP A 633 38.24 3.35 -14.44
C TRP A 633 39.23 2.87 -15.49
N TRP A 634 39.11 3.39 -16.70
CA TRP A 634 39.82 2.89 -17.87
C TRP A 634 40.58 3.99 -18.60
N SER A 635 41.68 3.62 -19.24
CA SER A 635 42.53 4.54 -20.01
C SER A 635 41.90 5.09 -21.29
N LYS A 636 40.86 4.42 -21.81
CA LYS A 636 40.14 4.77 -23.05
C LYS A 636 38.67 4.38 -22.92
N PRO A 637 37.75 5.04 -23.65
CA PRO A 637 36.36 4.63 -23.70
C PRO A 637 36.24 3.37 -24.57
N TRP A 638 35.47 2.41 -24.12
CA TRP A 638 35.22 1.15 -24.85
C TRP A 638 33.73 0.75 -24.87
N PHE A 639 32.91 1.43 -24.08
CA PHE A 639 31.47 1.20 -23.97
C PHE A 639 30.69 2.48 -24.27
N SER A 640 29.69 2.39 -25.15
CA SER A 640 28.92 3.53 -25.68
C SER A 640 27.40 3.42 -25.54
N ASP A 641 26.89 2.26 -25.10
CA ASP A 641 25.45 2.09 -24.86
C ASP A 641 25.03 2.82 -23.56
N PRO A 642 23.77 3.26 -23.41
CA PRO A 642 23.29 3.88 -22.16
C PRO A 642 23.39 2.93 -20.95
N HIS A 643 23.26 1.63 -21.21
CA HIS A 643 23.46 0.53 -20.28
C HIS A 643 23.61 -0.76 -21.09
N ALA A 644 24.00 -1.87 -20.45
CA ALA A 644 23.85 -3.20 -21.06
C ALA A 644 23.55 -4.26 -20.01
N ILE A 645 22.61 -5.15 -20.36
CA ILE A 645 22.24 -6.36 -19.62
C ILE A 645 23.05 -7.52 -20.17
N LEU A 646 23.81 -8.21 -19.31
CA LEU A 646 24.68 -9.30 -19.74
C LEU A 646 24.02 -10.65 -19.43
N ILE A 647 23.90 -11.49 -20.46
CA ILE A 647 23.09 -12.70 -20.39
C ILE A 647 23.91 -13.89 -19.93
N ASN A 648 23.47 -14.53 -18.84
CA ASN A 648 24.13 -15.70 -18.27
C ASN A 648 25.61 -15.43 -17.91
N ARG A 649 25.86 -14.29 -17.26
CA ARG A 649 27.18 -13.77 -16.90
C ARG A 649 27.30 -13.46 -15.40
N LEU A 650 28.54 -13.29 -14.93
CA LEU A 650 28.82 -12.89 -13.55
C LEU A 650 28.26 -11.50 -13.26
N CYS A 651 28.54 -10.55 -14.15
CA CYS A 651 27.99 -9.20 -14.10
C CYS A 651 26.60 -9.20 -14.74
N GLN A 652 25.59 -8.60 -14.12
CA GLN A 652 24.25 -8.51 -14.71
C GLN A 652 24.04 -7.21 -15.49
N TRP A 653 24.65 -6.11 -15.02
CA TRP A 653 24.54 -4.81 -15.66
C TRP A 653 25.87 -4.08 -15.75
N ILE A 654 25.98 -3.25 -16.77
CA ILE A 654 26.95 -2.17 -16.88
C ILE A 654 26.24 -0.86 -17.23
N PHE A 655 26.70 0.23 -16.62
CA PHE A 655 26.27 1.59 -16.88
C PHE A 655 27.50 2.49 -17.04
N PRO A 656 27.46 3.52 -17.91
CA PRO A 656 28.37 4.64 -17.80
C PRO A 656 28.22 5.27 -16.41
N GLY A 657 29.32 5.73 -15.82
CA GLY A 657 29.24 6.56 -14.61
C GLY A 657 28.39 7.82 -14.84
N PRO A 658 27.83 8.42 -13.77
CA PRO A 658 27.14 9.69 -13.90
C PRO A 658 28.14 10.67 -14.48
N GLN A 659 27.80 11.25 -15.63
CA GLN A 659 28.52 12.40 -16.14
C GLN A 659 28.10 13.56 -15.22
N ASP A 660 28.83 13.80 -14.14
CA ASP A 660 28.99 15.19 -13.77
C ASP A 660 29.45 15.85 -15.07
N LYS A 661 28.64 16.78 -15.59
CA LYS A 661 29.16 17.72 -16.56
C LYS A 661 30.25 18.44 -15.79
N LEU A 662 31.45 17.88 -15.98
CA LEU A 662 32.75 18.42 -15.71
C LEU A 662 32.60 19.93 -15.75
N ASP A 663 32.97 20.59 -14.67
CA ASP A 663 33.41 21.96 -14.76
C ASP A 663 34.29 22.05 -16.02
N PRO A 664 33.87 22.77 -17.08
CA PRO A 664 34.61 22.83 -18.33
C PRO A 664 36.02 23.38 -18.14
N GLN A 665 36.29 23.99 -16.98
CA GLN A 665 37.59 24.55 -16.61
C GLN A 665 38.54 23.52 -15.98
N ASN A 666 38.08 22.33 -15.60
CA ASN A 666 38.88 21.29 -14.94
C ASN A 666 39.02 20.02 -15.80
N SER A 667 39.19 20.20 -17.11
CA SER A 667 39.26 19.17 -18.15
C SER A 667 40.62 18.43 -18.17
N ASN A 668 41.04 17.86 -17.05
CA ASN A 668 42.30 17.10 -16.94
C ASN A 668 42.05 15.61 -16.66
N HIS A 669 41.02 15.00 -17.27
CA HIS A 669 40.66 13.60 -17.02
C HIS A 669 40.89 12.69 -18.23
N ASN A 670 41.97 11.90 -18.15
CA ASN A 670 42.33 10.79 -19.04
C ASN A 670 41.67 9.45 -18.63
N GLU A 671 40.62 9.45 -17.80
CA GLU A 671 39.99 8.24 -17.27
C GLU A 671 38.51 8.13 -17.65
N HIS A 672 38.05 6.91 -17.94
CA HIS A 672 36.66 6.60 -18.28
C HIS A 672 36.03 5.68 -17.23
N TYR A 673 34.94 6.13 -16.61
CA TYR A 673 34.30 5.48 -15.46
C TYR A 673 33.06 4.65 -15.86
N TYR A 674 33.01 3.40 -15.39
CA TYR A 674 31.85 2.52 -15.56
C TYR A 674 31.43 1.86 -14.23
N GLN A 675 30.13 1.69 -14.07
CA GLN A 675 29.50 1.02 -12.93
C GLN A 675 28.96 -0.33 -13.37
N ILE A 676 29.30 -1.37 -12.63
CA ILE A 676 28.91 -2.76 -12.87
C ILE A 676 28.15 -3.29 -11.66
N VAL A 677 27.08 -4.05 -11.90
CA VAL A 677 26.23 -4.61 -10.84
C VAL A 677 26.26 -6.13 -10.87
N ILE A 678 26.55 -6.72 -9.70
CA ILE A 678 26.42 -8.14 -9.42
C ILE A 678 25.29 -8.29 -8.39
N SER A 679 24.12 -8.72 -8.86
CA SER A 679 22.86 -8.70 -8.09
C SER A 679 22.73 -9.86 -7.11
N GLY A 680 23.17 -11.07 -7.48
CA GLY A 680 23.12 -12.26 -6.62
C GLY A 680 24.50 -12.64 -6.06
N SER A 681 25.11 -11.78 -5.24
CA SER A 681 26.55 -11.85 -4.95
C SER A 681 26.94 -12.78 -3.79
N ARG A 682 26.08 -13.74 -3.41
CA ARG A 682 26.29 -14.66 -2.28
C ARG A 682 27.58 -15.48 -2.41
N ASP A 683 27.88 -15.89 -3.63
CA ASP A 683 28.98 -16.79 -3.95
C ASP A 683 30.28 -16.06 -4.30
N LEU A 684 30.31 -14.72 -4.22
CA LEU A 684 31.53 -13.97 -4.46
C LEU A 684 32.58 -14.24 -3.36
N PRO A 685 33.89 -14.27 -3.72
CA PRO A 685 34.98 -14.37 -2.76
C PRO A 685 34.92 -13.25 -1.70
N LYS A 686 34.61 -13.61 -0.45
CA LYS A 686 34.46 -12.65 0.64
C LYS A 686 35.81 -12.03 0.99
N GLY A 687 35.85 -10.68 1.01
CA GLY A 687 37.03 -9.93 1.43
C GLY A 687 38.19 -9.91 0.42
N ASN A 688 38.01 -10.41 -0.81
CA ASN A 688 39.05 -10.42 -1.84
C ASN A 688 38.67 -9.57 -3.06
N SER A 689 38.77 -8.24 -2.93
CA SER A 689 38.41 -7.30 -3.99
C SER A 689 39.23 -7.50 -5.27
N ASP A 690 40.51 -7.86 -5.18
CA ASP A 690 41.37 -8.05 -6.35
C ASP A 690 40.99 -9.28 -7.17
N GLU A 691 40.54 -10.35 -6.51
CA GLU A 691 39.99 -11.52 -7.20
C GLU A 691 38.67 -11.20 -7.89
N ILE A 692 37.77 -10.48 -7.22
CA ILE A 692 36.50 -10.02 -7.83
C ILE A 692 36.79 -9.13 -9.04
N LEU A 693 37.73 -8.18 -8.94
CA LEU A 693 38.11 -7.31 -10.05
C LEU A 693 38.66 -8.10 -11.25
N ARG A 694 39.51 -9.10 -11.02
CA ARG A 694 40.00 -9.99 -12.09
C ARG A 694 38.87 -10.79 -12.75
N MET A 695 37.94 -11.31 -11.96
CA MET A 695 36.76 -12.02 -12.47
C MET A 695 35.87 -11.11 -13.32
N VAL A 696 35.64 -9.87 -12.85
CA VAL A 696 34.86 -8.86 -13.58
C VAL A 696 35.56 -8.44 -14.86
N GLU A 697 36.86 -8.16 -14.83
CA GLU A 697 37.62 -7.82 -16.04
C GLU A 697 37.57 -8.95 -17.07
N ALA A 698 37.74 -10.21 -16.65
CA ALA A 698 37.61 -11.36 -17.54
C ALA A 698 36.21 -11.49 -18.16
N ASP A 699 35.15 -11.32 -17.34
CA ASP A 699 33.76 -11.37 -17.79
C ASP A 699 33.45 -10.24 -18.79
N LEU A 700 33.95 -9.02 -18.54
CA LEU A 700 33.81 -7.89 -19.46
C LEU A 700 34.59 -8.10 -20.77
N GLN A 701 35.82 -8.60 -20.70
CA GLN A 701 36.60 -8.93 -21.89
C GLN A 701 35.91 -9.99 -22.75
N GLU A 702 35.19 -10.94 -22.15
CA GLU A 702 34.43 -11.93 -22.90
C GLU A 702 33.16 -11.34 -23.54
N ALA A 703 32.40 -10.56 -22.76
CA ALA A 703 31.13 -9.97 -23.16
C ALA A 703 31.26 -8.81 -24.17
N PHE A 704 32.38 -8.10 -24.19
CA PHE A 704 32.61 -6.91 -25.01
C PHE A 704 33.81 -7.08 -25.95
N PRO A 705 33.59 -7.53 -27.20
CA PRO A 705 34.63 -7.50 -28.23
C PRO A 705 35.28 -6.12 -28.42
N GLU A 706 34.52 -5.04 -28.18
CA GLU A 706 34.97 -3.66 -28.25
C GLU A 706 36.08 -3.38 -27.22
N LEU A 707 35.95 -3.92 -26.00
CA LEU A 707 36.97 -3.80 -24.97
C LEU A 707 38.27 -4.49 -25.40
N ARG A 708 38.19 -5.75 -25.87
CA ARG A 708 39.34 -6.52 -26.38
C ARG A 708 40.10 -5.77 -27.48
N ASN A 709 39.36 -5.12 -28.38
CA ASN A 709 39.92 -4.48 -29.56
C ASN A 709 40.37 -3.03 -29.31
N SER A 710 39.91 -2.39 -28.24
CA SER A 710 40.20 -0.97 -27.95
C SER A 710 41.63 -0.72 -27.43
N GLY A 711 42.25 -1.74 -26.83
CA GLY A 711 43.47 -1.59 -26.05
C GLY A 711 43.27 -0.75 -24.78
N ALA A 712 42.03 -0.59 -24.30
CA ALA A 712 41.75 0.04 -23.01
C ALA A 712 42.28 -0.84 -21.88
N GLN A 713 42.87 -0.21 -20.87
CA GLN A 713 43.40 -0.88 -19.67
C GLN A 713 42.65 -0.37 -18.45
N MET A 714 42.27 -1.28 -17.55
CA MET A 714 41.70 -0.90 -16.27
C MET A 714 42.80 -0.29 -15.41
N LEU A 715 42.67 1.01 -15.13
CA LEU A 715 43.61 1.79 -14.33
C LEU A 715 43.45 1.49 -12.84
N ARG A 716 42.20 1.34 -12.40
CA ARG A 716 41.81 1.01 -11.02
C ARG A 716 40.39 0.50 -10.96
N GLY A 717 40.07 -0.20 -9.87
CA GLY A 717 38.73 -0.68 -9.59
C GLY A 717 38.39 -0.61 -8.10
N LYS A 718 37.10 -0.51 -7.79
CA LYS A 718 36.57 -0.50 -6.43
C LYS A 718 35.39 -1.46 -6.34
N VAL A 719 35.44 -2.36 -5.36
CA VAL A 719 34.36 -3.30 -5.06
C VAL A 719 33.66 -2.83 -3.80
N VAL A 720 32.34 -2.72 -3.86
CA VAL A 720 31.48 -2.30 -2.76
C VAL A 720 30.40 -3.35 -2.59
N THR A 721 30.46 -4.10 -1.50
CA THR A 721 29.47 -5.13 -1.17
C THR A 721 28.73 -4.72 0.09
N ASP A 722 27.40 -4.63 0.00
CA ASP A 722 26.55 -4.53 1.18
C ASP A 722 26.00 -5.93 1.52
N PRO A 723 26.49 -6.58 2.60
CA PRO A 723 26.04 -7.91 2.99
C PRO A 723 24.60 -7.94 3.48
N GLN A 724 24.03 -6.78 3.86
CA GLN A 724 22.67 -6.61 4.34
C GLN A 724 21.84 -5.70 3.42
N SER A 725 22.16 -5.71 2.11
CA SER A 725 21.58 -4.81 1.11
C SER A 725 20.06 -4.90 1.03
N VAL A 726 19.52 -6.08 0.72
CA VAL A 726 18.08 -6.31 0.56
C VAL A 726 17.67 -7.56 1.33
N PHE A 727 16.37 -7.73 1.63
CA PHE A 727 15.92 -8.99 2.19
C PHE A 727 15.81 -10.07 1.11
N SER A 728 16.13 -11.31 1.46
CA SER A 728 15.97 -12.47 0.60
C SER A 728 14.48 -12.77 0.40
N VAL A 729 14.08 -12.90 -0.86
CA VAL A 729 12.70 -13.22 -1.25
C VAL A 729 12.40 -14.72 -1.20
N GLN A 730 12.99 -15.43 -0.23
CA GLN A 730 12.86 -16.87 -0.04
C GLN A 730 11.52 -17.34 0.51
N SER A 731 11.26 -18.64 0.41
CA SER A 731 10.03 -19.21 0.96
C SER A 731 9.90 -18.86 2.44
N GLY A 732 8.69 -18.43 2.85
CA GLY A 732 8.42 -17.96 4.21
C GLY A 732 8.72 -16.49 4.49
N HIS A 733 9.43 -15.75 3.62
CA HIS A 733 9.80 -14.35 3.90
C HIS A 733 8.59 -13.43 4.13
N GLN A 734 7.46 -13.71 3.48
CA GLN A 734 6.23 -12.90 3.61
C GLN A 734 5.66 -12.90 5.03
N ASN A 735 5.90 -13.96 5.83
CA ASN A 735 5.42 -14.04 7.21
C ASN A 735 6.08 -12.97 8.09
N ALA A 736 7.36 -12.68 7.83
CA ALA A 736 8.12 -11.66 8.53
C ALA A 736 7.81 -10.23 8.06
N ARG A 737 6.98 -10.04 7.02
CA ARG A 737 6.66 -8.71 6.47
C ARG A 737 5.45 -8.14 7.18
N VAL A 738 5.73 -7.33 8.19
CA VAL A 738 4.71 -6.70 9.03
C VAL A 738 4.09 -5.49 8.38
N GLU A 739 2.89 -5.17 8.83
CA GLU A 739 2.14 -4.02 8.35
C GLU A 739 2.52 -2.76 9.14
N SER A 740 2.47 -1.60 8.48
CA SER A 740 2.92 -0.33 9.07
C SER A 740 2.24 -0.01 10.41
N GLY A 741 0.91 -0.13 10.46
CA GLY A 741 0.10 0.19 11.65
C GLY A 741 0.00 -0.92 12.69
N LEU A 742 0.92 -1.90 12.72
CA LEU A 742 0.89 -3.02 13.68
C LEU A 742 0.75 -2.56 15.15
N MET A 743 1.38 -1.44 15.50
CA MET A 743 1.35 -0.83 16.84
C MET A 743 0.72 0.58 16.80
N GLY A 744 -0.11 0.84 15.79
CA GLY A 744 -0.63 2.16 15.50
C GLY A 744 -1.61 2.66 16.56
N ASP A 745 -2.26 1.77 17.30
CA ASP A 745 -3.10 2.09 18.47
C ASP A 745 -2.32 2.78 19.60
N GLN A 746 -1.02 2.50 19.69
CA GLN A 746 -0.08 3.11 20.64
C GLN A 746 0.67 4.31 20.05
N GLY A 747 0.36 4.71 18.81
CA GLY A 747 1.06 5.79 18.12
C GLY A 747 2.42 5.38 17.54
N LEU A 748 2.71 4.08 17.39
CA LEU A 748 3.97 3.57 16.85
C LEU A 748 3.75 2.87 15.50
N PHE A 749 4.45 3.35 14.47
CA PHE A 749 4.28 2.92 13.09
C PHE A 749 5.61 2.48 12.48
N LEU A 750 5.54 1.59 11.50
CA LEU A 750 6.72 1.00 10.85
C LEU A 750 6.80 1.42 9.39
N ALA A 751 8.02 1.74 8.94
CA ALA A 751 8.31 2.03 7.55
C ALA A 751 9.62 1.36 7.12
N GLY A 752 9.69 0.94 5.86
CA GLY A 752 10.80 0.21 5.28
C GLY A 752 10.32 -0.70 4.17
N ASP A 753 11.17 -0.93 3.17
CA ASP A 753 10.89 -1.86 2.07
C ASP A 753 10.54 -3.29 2.53
N TRP A 754 11.06 -3.69 3.70
CA TRP A 754 10.78 -4.95 4.38
C TRP A 754 9.35 -5.08 4.94
N THR A 755 8.63 -3.97 5.14
CA THR A 755 7.22 -4.01 5.56
C THR A 755 6.32 -4.57 4.44
N ALA A 756 5.05 -4.89 4.73
CA ALA A 756 4.08 -5.50 3.82
C ALA A 756 3.57 -4.55 2.71
N THR A 757 4.45 -4.12 1.81
CA THR A 757 4.15 -3.12 0.76
C THR A 757 3.55 -3.70 -0.51
N GLY A 758 3.60 -5.04 -0.65
CA GLY A 758 3.29 -5.76 -1.90
C GLY A 758 4.40 -5.72 -2.95
N TRP A 759 5.55 -5.11 -2.65
CA TRP A 759 6.73 -5.04 -3.51
C TRP A 759 7.91 -5.80 -2.90
N PRO A 760 8.85 -6.34 -3.69
CA PRO A 760 10.14 -6.79 -3.16
C PRO A 760 10.96 -5.61 -2.62
N ALA A 761 12.13 -5.90 -2.05
CA ALA A 761 13.08 -4.92 -1.52
C ALA A 761 13.56 -3.96 -2.63
N THR A 762 12.90 -2.81 -2.76
CA THR A 762 13.08 -1.86 -3.88
C THR A 762 12.91 -0.43 -3.37
N MET A 763 13.39 0.55 -4.16
CA MET A 763 13.12 1.97 -3.90
C MET A 763 11.61 2.26 -3.87
N GLU A 764 10.84 1.67 -4.78
CA GLU A 764 9.38 1.72 -4.78
C GLU A 764 8.81 1.17 -3.46
N GLY A 765 9.22 -0.03 -3.04
CA GLY A 765 8.81 -0.61 -1.77
C GLY A 765 9.10 0.31 -0.57
N ALA A 766 10.30 0.90 -0.51
CA ALA A 766 10.67 1.84 0.55
C ALA A 766 9.77 3.09 0.55
N LEU A 767 9.62 3.77 -0.59
CA LEU A 767 8.79 4.97 -0.69
C LEU A 767 7.32 4.66 -0.37
N ARG A 768 6.77 3.56 -0.91
CA ARG A 768 5.40 3.10 -0.61
C ARG A 768 5.20 2.87 0.87
N SER A 769 6.14 2.19 1.53
CA SER A 769 6.05 1.98 2.98
C SER A 769 6.01 3.30 3.74
N GLY A 770 6.78 4.29 3.30
CA GLY A 770 6.81 5.61 3.90
C GLY A 770 5.47 6.33 3.79
N SER A 771 4.84 6.27 2.61
CA SER A 771 3.51 6.86 2.35
C SER A 771 2.39 6.15 3.09
N ILE A 772 2.42 4.81 3.15
CA ILE A 772 1.47 4.02 3.94
C ILE A 772 1.59 4.39 5.42
N SER A 773 2.81 4.43 5.94
CA SER A 773 3.07 4.75 7.34
C SER A 773 2.66 6.16 7.72
N ALA A 774 2.98 7.14 6.88
CA ALA A 774 2.49 8.50 7.10
C ALA A 774 0.96 8.58 7.04
N SER A 775 0.30 7.82 6.16
CA SER A 775 -1.16 7.81 6.10
C SER A 775 -1.77 7.20 7.37
N ASP A 776 -1.22 6.11 7.88
CA ASP A 776 -1.65 5.48 9.13
C ASP A 776 -1.46 6.44 10.33
N VAL A 777 -0.33 7.15 10.40
CA VAL A 777 -0.08 8.19 11.41
C VAL A 777 -1.09 9.32 11.30
N LEU A 778 -1.34 9.83 10.09
CA LEU A 778 -2.28 10.94 9.89
C LEU A 778 -3.68 10.55 10.34
N LEU A 779 -4.13 9.33 10.02
CA LEU A 779 -5.39 8.80 10.54
C LEU A 779 -5.40 8.75 12.08
N TYR A 780 -4.31 8.30 12.69
CA TYR A 780 -4.17 8.23 14.15
C TYR A 780 -4.23 9.61 14.83
N VAL A 781 -3.52 10.61 14.29
CA VAL A 781 -3.50 11.98 14.83
C VAL A 781 -4.67 12.85 14.34
N GLY A 782 -5.69 12.25 13.71
CA GLY A 782 -6.89 12.96 13.25
C GLY A 782 -6.66 13.96 12.11
N ARG A 783 -5.61 13.76 11.31
CA ARG A 783 -5.24 14.57 10.14
C ARG A 783 -5.70 13.92 8.83
N PRO A 784 -5.98 14.71 7.78
CA PRO A 784 -6.28 14.18 6.46
C PRO A 784 -5.03 13.47 5.88
N ALA A 785 -5.24 12.36 5.17
CA ALA A 785 -4.18 11.55 4.58
C ALA A 785 -4.33 11.44 3.06
N ASP A 786 -3.28 11.79 2.31
CA ASP A 786 -3.15 11.41 0.90
C ASP A 786 -2.84 9.91 0.82
N VAL A 787 -3.75 9.07 0.33
CA VAL A 787 -3.48 7.62 0.24
C VAL A 787 -2.85 7.26 -1.09
N CYS A 788 -1.71 6.57 -1.05
CA CYS A 788 -1.10 5.93 -2.21
C CYS A 788 -1.91 4.70 -2.62
N ILE A 789 -2.66 4.82 -3.71
CA ILE A 789 -3.32 3.69 -4.34
C ILE A 789 -2.51 3.27 -5.56
N GLU A 790 -2.17 1.98 -5.69
CA GLU A 790 -1.76 1.44 -6.98
C GLU A 790 -2.93 1.62 -7.95
N GLU A 791 -2.76 2.41 -9.00
CA GLU A 791 -3.56 2.27 -10.21
C GLU A 791 -3.19 0.91 -10.83
N ARG A 792 -3.89 -0.16 -10.43
CA ARG A 792 -3.93 -1.40 -11.21
C ARG A 792 -4.85 -1.23 -12.41
#